data_AF-A0A3E1HMF7-F1
#
_entry.id   AF-A0A3E1HMF7-F1
#
_cell.length_a   1.000
_cell.length_b   1.000
_cell.length_c   1.000
_cell.angle_alpha   90.00
_cell.angle_beta   90.00
_cell.angle_gamma   90.00
#
_symmetry.space_group_name_H-M   'P 1'
#
loop_
_entity.id
_entity.type
_entity.pdbx_description
1 polymer ?
#
loop_
_entity_poly.entity_id
_entity_poly.type
_entity_poly.pdbx_seq_one_letter_code
_entity_poly.pdbx_strand_id
1 'polypeptide(L)'
;MQLSSSALTSTAHNAYFESTRNTSVSQDSSSSSLATSRTRREASGNEAVLSTSDRAQADSELAARYADALEDRTRDEHTIIPSIPDTSSLGQWRTQLRNTLEDPNLIYMLKSMGFDPTTMEIASDGTLSVNKKNGAIARLTLKGHPQWALYAGPIMAALKAYAPDGISYSAVRAESVPLKLIAQFYGETIHNDSTEDRKRARELQENNAFATSGVGQARSEETLMLQKQQLADRRDLQSFNAGLIKALVGVDGYLDQQESWRRHDPSILSSDRPPYDRDAGFQSYLQSQLIKLDPDSGFHLDNQPMAGRHVNLLQFMTANGWKHPVNKAEIMEMGNSLQQLQYPQSQQDFGGGLAWPTPLDTAQQQAIYDAVSFNAMELPEFDQLKLSQNAFGYLTQTIQWSEAELKDPRQAILRLLQSPAAQSLGEALRDKFEGVGSVEDWALSALQIGLNQDALWKPGEKNKVAGFDLSARENWGKPLSFVLKGLTDHLSKSYGGNAPVAAYLLLSHHAPELLVKDVPDHVTYGSPGWVSLKSVVAKAEMRAPGLAATKTYEQLLKDDLRPIDAAGIQVEALAAREGLIHWAVADGAIEKREDNNYTDEEIERAGVLANERFELLTTASEAQRTILHSRSELGLSILKARFPEATYGKIDFEKKTIYPTENHRDLKGPYSILDIYSAPQQHVRWFSNDPAVPFEKIAADVHKMGSLNEAFESQVVEYFDGFKDAMSVNVKHQMSLLPEEDREALQHGALKIYGEEKVTQTITSAGYRVQYDTSETEEVKSSSVFLETLHKGKKRIYEFNPATGGLQHRADLAEGLKTGLQGEWSSVATNKPKVRVRSNTKISEINANDSAERKERESKLQTSSPTQAFNSQRTQHIADAVTRHFFRADERETVVNAARGVTTFDTEVTEFEKIQAVTRALIPGASALHSFQQGRIGEGLTFLAFDVFGFVVAGAGAVGKISKIAKVGGQLGRGGVTGRLGRALISAANPFAGGAAIGTRGLTTFSSILGKGSLGWKIIAANRSVDRVFQHKPKNVTVGTSPGEDATKIMAQLDTVTGKWYRFNPQTNERYGMPLQGFTAATSPS
;
A
#
# COMPACT_ATOMS: atom_id res chain seq x y z
N MET A 1 30.87 18.42 48.42
CA MET A 1 31.22 19.76 48.94
C MET A 1 30.07 20.69 48.62
N GLN A 2 29.44 21.25 49.65
CA GLN A 2 28.44 22.31 49.58
C GLN A 2 29.05 23.63 49.07
N LEU A 3 28.18 24.53 48.59
CA LEU A 3 28.16 26.00 48.64
C LEU A 3 27.48 26.49 47.33
N SER A 4 26.20 26.88 47.28
CA SER A 4 25.51 28.03 47.91
C SER A 4 25.95 29.40 47.39
N SER A 5 25.07 30.09 46.64
CA SER A 5 24.73 31.54 46.71
C SER A 5 23.91 31.94 45.46
N SER A 6 22.62 32.32 45.57
CA SER A 6 22.07 33.63 46.03
C SER A 6 22.23 34.73 44.97
N ALA A 7 21.16 35.06 44.23
CA ALA A 7 20.25 36.23 44.43
C ALA A 7 20.74 37.46 43.60
N LEU A 8 19.96 38.34 42.95
CA LEU A 8 18.73 39.07 43.30
C LEU A 8 18.26 39.91 42.07
N THR A 9 16.93 40.07 41.91
CA THR A 9 16.13 41.28 41.49
C THR A 9 16.38 41.96 40.12
N SER A 10 15.38 42.51 39.39
CA SER A 10 14.27 43.35 39.87
C SER A 10 13.16 43.56 38.81
N THR A 11 11.91 43.31 39.24
CA THR A 11 10.64 44.06 39.07
C THR A 11 10.28 44.91 37.85
N ALA A 12 9.03 44.72 37.38
CA ALA A 12 7.87 45.65 37.46
C ALA A 12 6.86 45.28 36.34
N HIS A 13 5.53 45.33 36.43
CA HIS A 13 4.54 45.69 37.47
C HIS A 13 3.15 45.29 36.91
N ASN A 14 2.29 44.71 37.77
CA ASN A 14 0.88 45.12 38.06
C ASN A 14 -0.13 45.31 36.89
N ALA A 15 -1.41 44.90 36.94
CA ALA A 15 -2.31 44.71 38.08
C ALA A 15 -3.65 44.03 37.63
N TYR A 16 -4.19 43.09 38.43
CA TYR A 16 -5.45 43.16 39.23
C TYR A 16 -6.79 42.97 38.47
N PHE A 17 -7.87 42.35 38.98
CA PHE A 17 -8.16 41.48 40.15
C PHE A 17 -9.60 40.91 39.98
N GLU A 18 -9.82 39.75 40.61
CA GLU A 18 -11.00 39.25 41.38
C GLU A 18 -12.49 39.29 40.96
N SER A 19 -13.06 38.08 41.07
CA SER A 19 -14.33 37.66 41.72
C SER A 19 -15.12 38.68 42.54
N THR A 20 -16.45 38.74 42.34
CA THR A 20 -17.44 38.82 43.43
C THR A 20 -18.80 38.21 43.08
N ARG A 21 -19.45 37.68 44.13
CA ARG A 21 -20.78 37.07 44.25
C ARG A 21 -21.95 38.05 44.17
N ASN A 22 -23.11 37.50 43.76
CA ASN A 22 -24.51 37.77 44.17
C ASN A 22 -24.97 39.19 44.54
N THR A 23 -26.08 39.62 43.93
CA THR A 23 -27.30 40.02 44.67
C THR A 23 -28.54 40.04 43.77
N SER A 24 -29.64 39.63 44.40
CA SER A 24 -31.01 39.37 43.96
C SER A 24 -31.91 40.61 43.87
N VAL A 25 -33.09 40.47 43.25
CA VAL A 25 -34.44 41.05 43.57
C VAL A 25 -35.34 40.93 42.31
N SER A 26 -36.63 40.58 42.26
CA SER A 26 -37.62 39.95 43.18
C SER A 26 -38.92 39.65 42.37
N GLN A 27 -39.60 38.54 42.73
CA GLN A 27 -41.07 38.30 42.94
C GLN A 27 -42.11 38.67 41.85
N ASP A 28 -43.17 37.91 41.56
CA ASP A 28 -44.15 37.12 42.35
C ASP A 28 -44.88 36.13 41.41
N SER A 29 -45.70 35.11 41.75
CA SER A 29 -46.12 34.31 42.93
C SER A 29 -47.01 33.18 42.33
N SER A 30 -46.98 31.91 42.76
CA SER A 30 -47.85 31.22 43.76
C SER A 30 -47.65 29.69 43.56
N SER A 31 -47.65 28.75 44.51
CA SER A 31 -47.98 28.67 45.95
C SER A 31 -47.38 27.38 46.56
N SER A 32 -46.98 27.46 47.83
CA SER A 32 -46.40 26.44 48.73
C SER A 32 -47.42 25.37 49.18
N SER A 33 -47.17 24.27 49.91
CA SER A 33 -46.17 23.74 50.87
C SER A 33 -46.66 22.31 51.26
N LEU A 34 -45.93 21.31 51.79
CA LEU A 34 -45.13 21.24 53.01
C LEU A 34 -44.49 19.82 53.15
N ALA A 35 -43.43 19.73 53.95
CA ALA A 35 -42.56 18.61 54.38
C ALA A 35 -43.19 17.19 54.48
N THR A 36 -42.47 16.05 54.52
CA THR A 36 -41.61 15.59 55.64
C THR A 36 -40.93 14.23 55.32
N SER A 37 -39.74 14.00 55.92
CA SER A 37 -39.22 12.73 56.48
C SER A 37 -39.06 11.45 55.64
N ARG A 38 -37.82 10.92 55.70
CA ARG A 38 -37.43 9.52 55.45
C ARG A 38 -38.31 8.53 56.23
N THR A 39 -38.79 7.51 55.52
CA THR A 39 -39.04 6.17 56.07
C THR A 39 -38.63 5.09 55.07
N ARG A 40 -37.89 4.13 55.60
CA ARG A 40 -37.62 2.78 55.10
C ARG A 40 -38.92 2.06 54.67
N ARG A 41 -38.97 1.55 53.43
CA ARG A 41 -39.85 0.46 52.96
C ARG A 41 -39.06 -0.32 51.90
N GLU A 42 -38.50 -1.46 52.26
CA GLU A 42 -39.08 -2.78 51.94
C GLU A 42 -39.37 -2.93 50.44
N ALA A 43 -38.45 -3.64 49.79
CA ALA A 43 -38.64 -4.18 48.45
C ALA A 43 -39.84 -5.13 48.46
N SER A 44 -40.91 -4.75 47.77
CA SER A 44 -41.95 -5.69 47.36
C SER A 44 -41.53 -6.26 46.02
N GLY A 45 -41.41 -7.59 45.96
CA GLY A 45 -41.05 -8.33 44.77
C GLY A 45 -42.00 -8.03 43.62
N ASN A 46 -41.43 -7.73 42.45
CA ASN A 46 -42.14 -7.89 41.20
C ASN A 46 -42.18 -9.40 40.90
N GLU A 47 -43.28 -10.04 41.24
CA GLU A 47 -43.71 -11.23 40.51
C GLU A 47 -43.85 -10.82 39.04
N ALA A 48 -42.91 -11.29 38.22
CA ALA A 48 -42.97 -11.17 36.78
C ALA A 48 -44.17 -11.98 36.28
N VAL A 49 -45.23 -11.29 35.87
CA VAL A 49 -46.26 -11.86 35.01
C VAL A 49 -45.57 -12.14 33.67
N LEU A 50 -45.29 -13.42 33.40
CA LEU A 50 -44.75 -13.94 32.15
C LEU A 50 -45.75 -13.71 31.00
N SER A 51 -45.58 -12.63 30.24
CA SER A 51 -46.11 -12.56 28.88
C SER A 51 -45.17 -13.34 27.96
N THR A 52 -45.63 -14.43 27.36
CA THR A 52 -44.91 -15.17 26.31
C THR A 52 -44.61 -14.23 25.14
N SER A 53 -43.37 -14.17 24.65
CA SER A 53 -43.01 -13.35 23.47
C SER A 53 -43.69 -13.90 22.21
N ASP A 54 -43.99 -13.04 21.23
CA ASP A 54 -44.59 -13.43 19.94
C ASP A 54 -43.82 -14.57 19.24
N ARG A 55 -42.50 -14.61 19.45
CA ARG A 55 -41.62 -15.69 18.98
C ARG A 55 -41.90 -17.02 19.68
N ALA A 56 -42.03 -17.01 21.01
CA ALA A 56 -42.34 -18.22 21.78
C ALA A 56 -43.72 -18.78 21.39
N GLN A 57 -44.71 -17.91 21.17
CA GLN A 57 -46.03 -18.31 20.70
C GLN A 57 -45.98 -18.94 19.30
N ALA A 58 -45.20 -18.36 18.38
CA ALA A 58 -45.01 -18.91 17.04
C ALA A 58 -44.22 -20.23 17.02
N ASP A 59 -43.27 -20.41 17.95
CA ASP A 59 -42.56 -21.67 18.15
C ASP A 59 -43.50 -22.75 18.71
N SER A 60 -44.42 -22.39 19.61
CA SER A 60 -45.48 -23.27 20.10
C SER A 60 -46.44 -23.72 18.99
N GLU A 61 -46.86 -22.78 18.12
CA GLU A 61 -47.69 -23.11 16.95
C GLU A 61 -46.97 -24.07 15.99
N LEU A 62 -45.67 -23.84 15.77
CA LEU A 62 -44.85 -24.72 14.94
C LEU A 62 -44.65 -26.10 15.58
N ALA A 63 -44.51 -26.17 16.91
CA ALA A 63 -44.42 -27.44 17.64
C ALA A 63 -45.68 -28.30 17.48
N ALA A 64 -46.86 -27.69 17.54
CA ALA A 64 -48.14 -28.38 17.31
C ALA A 64 -48.21 -28.93 15.87
N ARG A 65 -47.89 -28.10 14.87
CA ARG A 65 -47.87 -28.53 13.45
C ARG A 65 -46.86 -29.65 13.20
N TYR A 66 -45.71 -29.60 13.86
CA TYR A 66 -44.70 -30.65 13.80
C TYR A 66 -45.19 -31.94 14.41
N ALA A 67 -45.88 -31.87 15.56
CA ALA A 67 -46.46 -33.04 16.21
C ALA A 67 -47.53 -33.72 15.34
N ASP A 68 -48.42 -32.94 14.72
CA ASP A 68 -49.45 -33.46 13.82
C ASP A 68 -48.81 -34.17 12.61
N ALA A 69 -47.80 -33.56 12.00
CA ALA A 69 -47.05 -34.16 10.89
C ALA A 69 -46.24 -35.40 11.30
N LEU A 70 -45.78 -35.46 12.56
CA LEU A 70 -45.08 -36.61 13.12
C LEU A 70 -46.03 -37.79 13.40
N GLU A 71 -47.27 -37.51 13.80
CA GLU A 71 -48.33 -38.51 14.04
C GLU A 71 -48.87 -39.12 12.74
N ASP A 72 -49.03 -38.31 11.69
CA ASP A 72 -49.65 -38.72 10.42
C ASP A 72 -48.69 -39.36 9.40
N ARG A 73 -47.38 -39.40 9.66
CA ARG A 73 -46.38 -39.84 8.66
C ARG A 73 -46.32 -41.36 8.46
N THR A 74 -46.23 -41.80 7.21
CA THR A 74 -46.03 -43.21 6.80
C THR A 74 -44.54 -43.57 6.62
N ARG A 75 -43.67 -43.03 7.50
CA ARG A 75 -42.19 -43.11 7.49
C ARG A 75 -41.45 -42.18 6.51
N ASP A 76 -42.14 -41.30 5.79
CA ASP A 76 -41.48 -40.32 4.91
C ASP A 76 -40.89 -39.15 5.72
N GLU A 77 -39.57 -39.06 5.79
CA GLU A 77 -38.84 -37.94 6.41
C GLU A 77 -38.98 -36.62 5.63
N HIS A 78 -39.43 -36.69 4.37
CA HIS A 78 -39.67 -35.53 3.49
C HIS A 78 -41.11 -35.02 3.58
N THR A 79 -41.90 -35.51 4.54
CA THR A 79 -43.25 -34.99 4.82
C THR A 79 -43.18 -33.48 4.95
N ILE A 80 -43.96 -32.76 4.14
CA ILE A 80 -43.90 -31.31 4.02
C ILE A 80 -44.89 -30.68 5.01
N ILE A 81 -44.38 -29.79 5.87
CA ILE A 81 -45.22 -29.01 6.79
C ILE A 81 -45.49 -27.64 6.15
N PRO A 82 -46.77 -27.30 5.84
CA PRO A 82 -47.10 -26.02 5.22
C PRO A 82 -47.18 -24.87 6.24
N SER A 83 -47.02 -23.64 5.72
CA SER A 83 -47.26 -22.39 6.43
C SER A 83 -46.47 -22.24 7.74
N ILE A 84 -45.14 -22.30 7.64
CA ILE A 84 -44.24 -22.05 8.77
C ILE A 84 -44.41 -20.60 9.25
N PRO A 85 -44.70 -20.35 10.55
CA PRO A 85 -44.82 -18.99 11.08
C PRO A 85 -43.51 -18.21 10.93
N ASP A 86 -43.53 -17.04 10.28
CA ASP A 86 -42.32 -16.24 10.03
C ASP A 86 -41.68 -15.67 11.32
N THR A 87 -42.47 -15.52 12.38
CA THR A 87 -42.00 -15.06 13.70
C THR A 87 -41.42 -16.18 14.58
N SER A 88 -41.57 -17.45 14.19
CA SER A 88 -40.92 -18.59 14.86
C SER A 88 -39.39 -18.49 14.74
N SER A 89 -38.65 -19.11 15.64
CA SER A 89 -37.18 -19.21 15.58
C SER A 89 -36.71 -19.72 14.22
N LEU A 90 -37.32 -20.80 13.72
CA LEU A 90 -37.05 -21.35 12.39
C LEU A 90 -37.38 -20.34 11.28
N GLY A 91 -38.55 -19.71 11.32
CA GLY A 91 -39.01 -18.74 10.32
C GLY A 91 -38.15 -17.48 10.24
N GLN A 92 -37.66 -17.00 11.38
CA GLN A 92 -36.75 -15.87 11.43
C GLN A 92 -35.38 -16.20 10.85
N TRP A 93 -34.83 -17.40 11.14
CA TRP A 93 -33.58 -17.86 10.52
C TRP A 93 -33.73 -18.14 9.01
N ARG A 94 -34.89 -18.68 8.57
CA ARG A 94 -35.24 -18.79 7.14
C ARG A 94 -35.22 -17.43 6.46
N THR A 95 -35.90 -16.46 7.06
CA THR A 95 -35.96 -15.08 6.56
C THR A 95 -34.57 -14.46 6.51
N GLN A 96 -33.74 -14.73 7.51
CA GLN A 96 -32.39 -14.18 7.52
C GLN A 96 -31.49 -14.80 6.46
N LEU A 97 -31.54 -16.12 6.26
CA LEU A 97 -30.86 -16.77 5.15
C LEU A 97 -31.34 -16.19 3.81
N ARG A 98 -32.65 -16.05 3.62
CA ARG A 98 -33.25 -15.41 2.43
C ARG A 98 -32.69 -14.01 2.20
N ASN A 99 -32.65 -13.17 3.24
CA ASN A 99 -32.12 -11.80 3.16
C ASN A 99 -30.65 -11.76 2.72
N THR A 100 -29.83 -12.74 3.14
CA THR A 100 -28.43 -12.84 2.68
C THR A 100 -28.30 -13.29 1.22
N LEU A 101 -29.17 -14.20 0.75
CA LEU A 101 -29.19 -14.66 -0.64
C LEU A 101 -29.77 -13.62 -1.61
N GLU A 102 -30.60 -12.72 -1.09
CA GLU A 102 -31.24 -11.65 -1.85
C GLU A 102 -30.51 -10.31 -1.71
N ASP A 103 -29.28 -10.32 -1.16
CA ASP A 103 -28.46 -9.12 -1.09
C ASP A 103 -28.27 -8.52 -2.50
N PRO A 104 -28.62 -7.24 -2.74
CA PRO A 104 -28.59 -6.65 -4.08
C PRO A 104 -27.22 -6.73 -4.76
N ASN A 105 -26.12 -6.68 -3.98
CA ASN A 105 -24.77 -6.73 -4.52
C ASN A 105 -24.34 -8.16 -4.86
N LEU A 106 -24.75 -9.16 -4.08
CA LEU A 106 -24.62 -10.58 -4.48
C LEU A 106 -25.32 -10.84 -5.82
N ILE A 107 -26.57 -10.38 -5.94
CA ILE A 107 -27.38 -10.53 -7.15
C ILE A 107 -26.72 -9.80 -8.33
N TYR A 108 -26.22 -8.58 -8.12
CA TYR A 108 -25.50 -7.81 -9.14
C TYR A 108 -24.23 -8.54 -9.60
N MET A 109 -23.42 -9.02 -8.66
CA MET A 109 -22.16 -9.74 -8.92
C MET A 109 -22.41 -11.00 -9.75
N LEU A 110 -23.37 -11.84 -9.37
CA LEU A 110 -23.75 -13.04 -10.12
C LEU A 110 -24.24 -12.70 -11.54
N LYS A 111 -25.08 -11.67 -11.69
CA LYS A 111 -25.55 -11.21 -13.00
C LYS A 111 -24.42 -10.66 -13.87
N SER A 112 -23.47 -9.93 -13.29
CA SER A 112 -22.30 -9.41 -14.03
C SER A 112 -21.38 -10.51 -14.55
N MET A 113 -21.35 -11.67 -13.88
CA MET A 113 -20.65 -12.87 -14.35
C MET A 113 -21.48 -13.72 -15.33
N GLY A 114 -22.71 -13.30 -15.65
CA GLY A 114 -23.60 -14.01 -16.56
C GLY A 114 -24.29 -15.24 -15.96
N PHE A 115 -24.43 -15.28 -14.63
CA PHE A 115 -25.15 -16.32 -13.91
C PHE A 115 -26.61 -15.90 -13.62
N ASP A 116 -27.50 -16.88 -13.47
CA ASP A 116 -28.88 -16.69 -13.04
C ASP A 116 -29.02 -16.91 -11.52
N PRO A 117 -29.18 -15.85 -10.72
CA PRO A 117 -29.25 -15.97 -9.26
C PRO A 117 -30.45 -16.78 -8.76
N THR A 118 -31.49 -16.99 -9.57
CA THR A 118 -32.67 -17.76 -9.13
C THR A 118 -32.39 -19.26 -9.05
N THR A 119 -31.25 -19.70 -9.60
CA THR A 119 -30.83 -21.10 -9.69
C THR A 119 -29.74 -21.46 -8.67
N MET A 120 -29.49 -20.60 -7.69
CA MET A 120 -28.47 -20.83 -6.67
C MET A 120 -28.79 -22.07 -5.83
N GLU A 121 -27.78 -22.90 -5.62
CA GLU A 121 -27.80 -24.03 -4.70
C GLU A 121 -26.49 -24.04 -3.92
N ILE A 122 -26.59 -24.03 -2.58
CA ILE A 122 -25.43 -23.92 -1.70
C ILE A 122 -25.27 -25.21 -0.93
N ALA A 123 -24.09 -25.81 -1.04
CA ALA A 123 -23.72 -27.00 -0.30
C ALA A 123 -23.18 -26.67 1.10
N SER A 124 -23.15 -27.66 1.98
CA SER A 124 -22.64 -27.55 3.35
C SER A 124 -21.17 -27.15 3.44
N ASP A 125 -20.37 -27.45 2.41
CA ASP A 125 -18.96 -27.07 2.29
C ASP A 125 -18.75 -25.62 1.79
N GLY A 126 -19.83 -24.89 1.51
CA GLY A 126 -19.82 -23.52 1.01
C GLY A 126 -19.64 -23.41 -0.51
N THR A 127 -19.74 -24.51 -1.26
CA THR A 127 -19.78 -24.48 -2.72
C THR A 127 -21.13 -23.94 -3.20
N LEU A 128 -21.11 -22.90 -4.04
CA LEU A 128 -22.29 -22.37 -4.73
C LEU A 128 -22.38 -22.95 -6.15
N SER A 129 -23.48 -23.65 -6.45
CA SER A 129 -23.86 -24.06 -7.80
C SER A 129 -24.86 -23.05 -8.37
N VAL A 130 -24.62 -22.57 -9.59
CA VAL A 130 -25.50 -21.58 -10.25
C VAL A 130 -25.48 -21.79 -11.76
N ASN A 131 -26.64 -21.63 -12.42
CA ASN A 131 -26.75 -21.79 -13.87
C ASN A 131 -26.19 -20.57 -14.59
N LYS A 132 -25.47 -20.83 -15.68
CA LYS A 132 -25.09 -19.85 -16.70
C LYS A 132 -26.26 -19.59 -17.64
N LYS A 133 -26.25 -18.45 -18.33
CA LYS A 133 -27.23 -18.13 -19.39
C LYS A 133 -27.34 -19.18 -20.51
N ASN A 134 -26.32 -20.02 -20.71
CA ASN A 134 -26.33 -21.10 -21.70
C ASN A 134 -26.78 -22.47 -21.13
N GLY A 135 -27.30 -22.51 -19.90
CA GLY A 135 -27.79 -23.72 -19.24
C GLY A 135 -26.73 -24.59 -18.55
N ALA A 136 -25.43 -24.25 -18.66
CA ALA A 136 -24.38 -24.98 -17.94
C ALA A 136 -24.29 -24.56 -16.46
N ILE A 137 -24.01 -25.51 -15.57
CA ILE A 137 -23.84 -25.26 -14.13
C ILE A 137 -22.41 -24.77 -13.85
N ALA A 138 -22.26 -23.63 -13.18
CA ALA A 138 -21.01 -23.15 -12.61
C ALA A 138 -20.93 -23.54 -11.14
N ARG A 139 -19.76 -24.01 -10.67
CA ARG A 139 -19.49 -24.30 -9.26
C ARG A 139 -18.45 -23.33 -8.72
N LEU A 140 -18.86 -22.48 -7.79
CA LEU A 140 -18.03 -21.48 -7.15
C LEU A 140 -17.63 -21.98 -5.76
N THR A 141 -16.36 -22.33 -5.59
CA THR A 141 -15.80 -22.73 -4.29
C THR A 141 -15.16 -21.55 -3.56
N LEU A 142 -15.12 -21.60 -2.23
CA LEU A 142 -14.53 -20.55 -1.39
C LEU A 142 -13.05 -20.28 -1.72
N LYS A 143 -12.29 -21.32 -2.06
CA LYS A 143 -10.86 -21.19 -2.41
C LYS A 143 -10.61 -20.78 -3.87
N GLY A 144 -11.46 -21.25 -4.79
CA GLY A 144 -11.24 -21.04 -6.23
C GLY A 144 -11.84 -19.75 -6.77
N HIS A 145 -12.78 -19.14 -6.04
CA HIS A 145 -13.54 -17.98 -6.52
C HIS A 145 -13.61 -16.91 -5.43
N PRO A 146 -12.57 -16.04 -5.36
CA PRO A 146 -12.51 -14.98 -4.36
C PRO A 146 -13.77 -14.13 -4.32
N GLN A 147 -14.36 -13.80 -5.48
CA GLN A 147 -15.61 -13.02 -5.53
C GLN A 147 -16.81 -13.67 -4.82
N TRP A 148 -16.88 -15.01 -4.74
CA TRP A 148 -17.93 -15.72 -4.00
C TRP A 148 -17.63 -15.79 -2.51
N ALA A 149 -16.37 -16.07 -2.15
CA ALA A 149 -15.94 -16.14 -0.75
C ALA A 149 -16.28 -14.88 0.06
N LEU A 150 -16.34 -13.72 -0.62
CA LEU A 150 -16.74 -12.42 -0.07
C LEU A 150 -18.14 -12.39 0.53
N TYR A 151 -19.10 -13.10 -0.07
CA TYR A 151 -20.50 -13.11 0.36
C TYR A 151 -20.84 -14.36 1.17
N ALA A 152 -20.01 -15.41 1.04
CA ALA A 152 -20.26 -16.70 1.65
C ALA A 152 -20.29 -16.65 3.18
N GLY A 153 -19.50 -15.80 3.85
CA GLY A 153 -19.43 -15.78 5.32
C GLY A 153 -20.80 -15.66 6.02
N PRO A 154 -21.54 -14.55 5.84
CA PRO A 154 -22.88 -14.37 6.43
C PRO A 154 -23.90 -15.40 5.96
N ILE A 155 -23.80 -15.82 4.69
CA ILE A 155 -24.66 -16.85 4.09
C ILE A 155 -24.44 -18.18 4.80
N MET A 156 -23.17 -18.58 4.99
CA MET A 156 -22.79 -19.81 5.66
C MET A 156 -23.15 -19.79 7.15
N ALA A 157 -23.04 -18.64 7.81
CA ALA A 157 -23.49 -18.48 9.19
C ALA A 157 -25.00 -18.74 9.33
N ALA A 158 -25.83 -18.14 8.46
CA ALA A 158 -27.27 -18.41 8.43
C ALA A 158 -27.60 -19.83 7.96
N LEU A 159 -26.85 -20.37 6.99
CA LEU A 159 -27.04 -21.72 6.45
C LEU A 159 -26.78 -22.76 7.53
N LYS A 160 -25.68 -22.65 8.28
CA LYS A 160 -25.37 -23.56 9.40
C LYS A 160 -26.45 -23.56 10.49
N ALA A 161 -27.09 -22.41 10.71
CA ALA A 161 -28.19 -22.30 11.66
C ALA A 161 -29.49 -22.92 11.13
N TYR A 162 -29.84 -22.67 9.87
CA TYR A 162 -31.13 -23.06 9.28
C TYR A 162 -31.13 -24.43 8.58
N ALA A 163 -30.19 -24.68 7.66
CA ALA A 163 -30.11 -25.85 6.79
C ALA A 163 -28.65 -26.29 6.59
N PRO A 164 -28.02 -26.94 7.59
CA PRO A 164 -26.59 -27.22 7.59
C PRO A 164 -26.14 -28.21 6.50
N ASP A 165 -27.06 -29.00 5.94
CA ASP A 165 -26.78 -29.94 4.84
C ASP A 165 -26.76 -29.25 3.45
N GLY A 166 -27.09 -27.96 3.39
CA GLY A 166 -27.21 -27.20 2.14
C GLY A 166 -28.67 -26.95 1.73
N ILE A 167 -28.87 -26.01 0.82
CA ILE A 167 -30.22 -25.61 0.37
C ILE A 167 -30.22 -24.92 -0.99
N SER A 168 -31.33 -25.03 -1.72
CA SER A 168 -31.58 -24.29 -2.96
C SER A 168 -32.32 -22.98 -2.72
N TYR A 169 -32.14 -22.01 -3.62
CA TYR A 169 -32.79 -20.71 -3.57
C TYR A 169 -34.33 -20.81 -3.54
N SER A 170 -34.90 -21.74 -4.32
CA SER A 170 -36.34 -21.99 -4.33
C SER A 170 -36.83 -22.58 -3.01
N ALA A 171 -36.06 -23.49 -2.39
CA ALA A 171 -36.42 -24.10 -1.11
C ALA A 171 -36.41 -23.10 0.05
N VAL A 172 -35.48 -22.14 0.07
CA VAL A 172 -35.47 -21.06 1.09
C VAL A 172 -36.73 -20.18 1.00
N ARG A 173 -37.28 -19.99 -0.20
CA ARG A 173 -38.49 -19.18 -0.44
C ARG A 173 -39.80 -19.97 -0.29
N ALA A 174 -39.74 -21.28 -0.15
CA ALA A 174 -40.92 -22.10 0.05
C ALA A 174 -41.56 -21.78 1.41
N GLU A 175 -42.87 -21.59 1.43
CA GLU A 175 -43.64 -21.39 2.68
C GLU A 175 -43.73 -22.67 3.50
N SER A 176 -43.42 -23.81 2.89
CA SER A 176 -43.46 -25.14 3.48
C SER A 176 -42.06 -25.73 3.66
N VAL A 177 -41.86 -26.52 4.72
CA VAL A 177 -40.55 -27.07 5.08
C VAL A 177 -40.65 -28.58 5.36
N PRO A 178 -39.67 -29.41 4.92
CA PRO A 178 -39.65 -30.82 5.27
C PRO A 178 -39.52 -31.04 6.78
N LEU A 179 -40.23 -32.04 7.29
CA LEU A 179 -40.21 -32.46 8.70
C LEU A 179 -38.78 -32.69 9.21
N LYS A 180 -37.90 -33.29 8.38
CA LYS A 180 -36.47 -33.46 8.67
C LYS A 180 -35.72 -32.17 9.02
N LEU A 181 -36.00 -31.07 8.32
CA LEU A 181 -35.32 -29.80 8.58
C LEU A 181 -35.74 -29.20 9.92
N ILE A 182 -37.02 -29.31 10.27
CA ILE A 182 -37.54 -28.85 11.57
C ILE A 182 -36.92 -29.67 12.70
N ALA A 183 -36.83 -30.99 12.52
CA ALA A 183 -36.17 -31.87 13.48
C ALA A 183 -34.70 -31.49 13.70
N GLN A 184 -33.95 -31.30 12.61
CA GLN A 184 -32.55 -30.88 12.65
C GLN A 184 -32.35 -29.49 13.29
N PHE A 185 -33.28 -28.57 13.07
CA PHE A 185 -33.22 -27.21 13.61
C PHE A 185 -33.46 -27.17 15.12
N TYR A 186 -34.42 -27.93 15.64
CA TYR A 186 -34.76 -27.97 17.06
C TYR A 186 -34.06 -29.08 17.86
N GLY A 187 -33.33 -29.97 17.18
CA GLY A 187 -32.64 -31.10 17.83
C GLY A 187 -33.57 -32.25 18.18
N GLU A 188 -34.71 -32.37 17.48
CA GLU A 188 -35.64 -33.48 17.64
C GLU A 188 -35.16 -34.71 16.86
N THR A 189 -35.52 -35.89 17.38
CA THR A 189 -35.20 -37.18 16.75
C THR A 189 -36.42 -37.71 16.01
N ILE A 190 -36.23 -38.08 14.75
CA ILE A 190 -37.24 -38.78 13.96
C ILE A 190 -37.00 -40.29 14.13
N HIS A 191 -37.92 -41.01 14.76
CA HIS A 191 -37.71 -42.42 15.09
C HIS A 191 -38.13 -43.31 13.93
N ASN A 192 -37.50 -44.48 13.78
CA ASN A 192 -37.99 -45.48 12.80
C ASN A 192 -39.21 -46.26 13.33
N ASP A 193 -39.63 -46.02 14.59
CA ASP A 193 -40.79 -46.63 15.24
C ASP A 193 -41.94 -45.61 15.36
N SER A 194 -43.07 -45.91 14.70
CA SER A 194 -44.28 -45.07 14.73
C SER A 194 -44.90 -44.91 16.13
N THR A 195 -44.56 -45.80 17.06
CA THR A 195 -45.06 -45.78 18.44
C THR A 195 -44.30 -44.76 19.28
N GLU A 196 -42.99 -44.63 19.05
CA GLU A 196 -42.13 -43.62 19.68
C GLU A 196 -42.43 -42.22 19.15
N ASP A 197 -42.63 -42.09 17.84
CA ASP A 197 -43.05 -40.82 17.22
C ASP A 197 -44.41 -40.35 17.71
N ARG A 198 -45.40 -41.24 17.82
CA ARG A 198 -46.72 -40.89 18.41
C ARG A 198 -46.61 -40.49 19.87
N LYS A 199 -45.70 -41.10 20.63
CA LYS A 199 -45.44 -40.70 22.01
C LYS A 199 -44.84 -39.29 22.04
N ARG A 200 -43.82 -39.02 21.20
CA ARG A 200 -43.17 -37.71 21.12
C ARG A 200 -44.13 -36.62 20.62
N ALA A 201 -44.97 -36.92 19.63
CA ALA A 201 -46.00 -36.01 19.14
C ALA A 201 -46.96 -35.57 20.27
N ARG A 202 -47.43 -36.52 21.10
CA ARG A 202 -48.26 -36.18 22.28
C ARG A 202 -47.49 -35.34 23.29
N GLU A 203 -46.24 -35.65 23.57
CA GLU A 203 -45.40 -34.84 24.48
C GLU A 203 -45.25 -33.39 23.96
N LEU A 204 -45.11 -33.20 22.65
CA LEU A 204 -45.03 -31.88 22.02
C LEU A 204 -46.38 -31.14 22.05
N GLN A 205 -47.50 -31.84 21.84
CA GLN A 205 -48.85 -31.28 21.95
C GLN A 205 -49.21 -30.90 23.41
N GLU A 206 -48.78 -31.70 24.39
CA GLU A 206 -49.02 -31.43 25.82
C GLU A 206 -48.19 -30.22 26.31
N ASN A 207 -46.92 -30.14 25.90
CA ASN A 207 -46.02 -29.08 26.36
C ASN A 207 -46.04 -27.82 25.49
N ASN A 208 -46.61 -27.89 24.28
CA ASN A 208 -46.60 -26.83 23.26
C ASN A 208 -45.20 -26.20 23.03
N ALA A 209 -44.15 -27.02 23.11
CA ALA A 209 -42.78 -26.54 23.00
C ALA A 209 -41.81 -27.67 22.57
N PHE A 210 -40.78 -27.31 21.80
CA PHE A 210 -39.67 -28.20 21.49
C PHE A 210 -38.74 -28.40 22.69
N ALA A 211 -38.10 -29.56 22.81
CA ALA A 211 -37.07 -29.80 23.83
C ALA A 211 -35.74 -29.17 23.41
N THR A 212 -35.67 -27.84 23.43
CA THR A 212 -34.54 -27.05 22.87
C THR A 212 -33.21 -27.14 23.64
N SER A 213 -33.10 -28.04 24.63
CA SER A 213 -31.96 -28.21 25.52
C SER A 213 -30.63 -28.55 24.81
N GLY A 214 -30.65 -28.94 23.53
CA GLY A 214 -29.50 -29.49 22.79
C GLY A 214 -28.97 -28.70 21.60
N VAL A 215 -29.61 -27.60 21.18
CA VAL A 215 -29.27 -26.92 19.90
C VAL A 215 -28.33 -25.70 20.01
N GLY A 216 -27.88 -25.38 21.23
CA GLY A 216 -26.69 -24.57 21.52
C GLY A 216 -26.82 -23.05 21.31
N GLN A 217 -25.80 -22.33 21.82
CA GLN A 217 -25.65 -20.86 21.73
C GLN A 217 -25.70 -20.33 20.28
N ALA A 218 -25.42 -21.18 19.29
CA ALA A 218 -25.36 -20.84 17.86
C ALA A 218 -26.71 -20.46 17.21
N ARG A 219 -27.84 -20.89 17.76
CA ARG A 219 -29.19 -20.61 17.20
C ARG A 219 -30.02 -19.64 18.05
N SER A 220 -29.39 -19.02 19.04
CA SER A 220 -30.01 -18.09 19.98
C SER A 220 -30.53 -16.81 19.31
N GLU A 221 -31.41 -16.09 20.01
CA GLU A 221 -31.86 -14.75 19.59
C GLU A 221 -30.71 -13.75 19.46
N GLU A 222 -29.73 -13.82 20.37
CA GLU A 222 -28.55 -12.97 20.34
C GLU A 222 -27.73 -13.21 19.06
N THR A 223 -27.50 -14.47 18.69
CA THR A 223 -26.77 -14.81 17.47
C THR A 223 -27.53 -14.38 16.20
N LEU A 224 -28.86 -14.50 16.19
CA LEU A 224 -29.69 -14.02 15.09
C LEU A 224 -29.61 -12.50 14.94
N MET A 225 -29.73 -11.75 16.05
CA MET A 225 -29.64 -10.29 16.04
C MET A 225 -28.25 -9.82 15.57
N LEU A 226 -27.18 -10.47 16.03
CA LEU A 226 -25.82 -10.21 15.56
C LEU A 226 -25.71 -10.42 14.04
N GLN A 227 -26.27 -11.51 13.52
CA GLN A 227 -26.22 -11.83 12.10
C GLN A 227 -27.02 -10.79 11.26
N LYS A 228 -28.23 -10.42 11.72
CA LYS A 228 -29.04 -9.33 11.11
C LYS A 228 -28.25 -8.04 11.02
N GLN A 229 -27.64 -7.65 12.14
CA GLN A 229 -26.85 -6.44 12.22
C GLN A 229 -25.62 -6.48 11.30
N GLN A 230 -24.89 -7.58 11.23
CA GLN A 230 -23.77 -7.74 10.29
C GLN A 230 -24.18 -7.59 8.81
N LEU A 231 -25.42 -7.98 8.47
CA LEU A 231 -25.97 -7.73 7.14
C LEU A 231 -26.35 -6.26 6.95
N ALA A 232 -26.97 -5.65 7.95
CA ALA A 232 -27.38 -4.24 7.96
C ALA A 232 -26.18 -3.29 7.87
N ASP A 233 -25.15 -3.48 8.70
CA ASP A 233 -23.91 -2.68 8.69
C ASP A 233 -23.21 -2.73 7.32
N ARG A 234 -23.28 -3.88 6.63
CA ARG A 234 -22.77 -4.02 5.26
C ARG A 234 -23.59 -3.21 4.26
N ARG A 235 -24.92 -3.20 4.38
CA ARG A 235 -25.81 -2.40 3.53
C ARG A 235 -25.66 -0.90 3.78
N ASP A 236 -25.36 -0.51 5.01
CA ASP A 236 -25.03 0.87 5.35
C ASP A 236 -23.74 1.32 4.68
N LEU A 237 -22.68 0.51 4.76
CA LEU A 237 -21.42 0.76 4.06
C LEU A 237 -21.63 0.90 2.54
N GLN A 238 -22.48 0.05 1.96
CA GLN A 238 -22.86 0.12 0.54
C GLN A 238 -23.60 1.42 0.21
N SER A 239 -24.58 1.79 1.04
CA SER A 239 -25.35 3.03 0.88
C SER A 239 -24.46 4.26 1.00
N PHE A 240 -23.52 4.24 1.93
CA PHE A 240 -22.48 5.25 2.08
C PHE A 240 -21.59 5.35 0.84
N ASN A 241 -21.10 4.23 0.31
CA ASN A 241 -20.26 4.20 -0.90
C ASN A 241 -21.01 4.76 -2.12
N ALA A 242 -22.29 4.39 -2.29
CA ALA A 242 -23.14 4.96 -3.33
C ALA A 242 -23.34 6.48 -3.16
N GLY A 243 -23.52 6.94 -1.91
CA GLY A 243 -23.57 8.35 -1.55
C GLY A 243 -22.28 9.12 -1.90
N LEU A 244 -21.12 8.52 -1.61
CA LEU A 244 -19.81 9.07 -1.98
C LEU A 244 -19.63 9.20 -3.49
N ILE A 245 -20.00 8.18 -4.27
CA ILE A 245 -19.93 8.22 -5.73
C ILE A 245 -20.82 9.34 -6.27
N LYS A 246 -22.04 9.49 -5.74
CA LYS A 246 -22.95 10.58 -6.12
C LYS A 246 -22.34 11.94 -5.78
N ALA A 247 -21.72 12.07 -4.62
CA ALA A 247 -21.05 13.30 -4.21
C ALA A 247 -19.86 13.65 -5.14
N LEU A 248 -19.04 12.66 -5.51
CA LEU A 248 -17.90 12.84 -6.41
C LEU A 248 -18.32 13.42 -7.77
N VAL A 249 -19.45 12.95 -8.31
CA VAL A 249 -20.00 13.43 -9.59
C VAL A 249 -20.55 14.85 -9.46
N GLY A 250 -21.22 15.18 -8.36
CA GLY A 250 -21.95 16.45 -8.20
C GLY A 250 -21.14 17.63 -7.64
N VAL A 251 -19.99 17.40 -7.01
CA VAL A 251 -19.30 18.44 -6.20
C VAL A 251 -18.77 19.62 -7.02
N ASP A 252 -18.31 19.44 -8.26
CA ASP A 252 -17.82 20.58 -9.07
C ASP A 252 -18.95 21.55 -9.39
N GLY A 253 -20.11 21.02 -9.80
CA GLY A 253 -21.29 21.85 -10.08
C GLY A 253 -21.76 22.61 -8.85
N TYR A 254 -21.70 21.99 -7.68
CA TYR A 254 -22.02 22.67 -6.41
C TYR A 254 -21.01 23.78 -6.09
N LEU A 255 -19.71 23.49 -6.15
CA LEU A 255 -18.66 24.47 -5.83
C LEU A 255 -18.68 25.67 -6.79
N ASP A 256 -18.86 25.43 -8.08
CA ASP A 256 -18.94 26.49 -9.09
C ASP A 256 -20.19 27.35 -8.90
N GLN A 257 -21.32 26.75 -8.50
CA GLN A 257 -22.53 27.48 -8.17
C GLN A 257 -22.34 28.34 -6.91
N GLN A 258 -21.75 27.82 -5.84
CA GLN A 258 -21.47 28.57 -4.60
C GLN A 258 -20.52 29.73 -4.86
N GLU A 259 -19.46 29.48 -5.62
CA GLU A 259 -18.50 30.51 -6.00
C GLU A 259 -19.15 31.60 -6.86
N SER A 260 -20.02 31.21 -7.80
CA SER A 260 -20.81 32.15 -8.61
C SER A 260 -21.75 33.00 -7.76
N TRP A 261 -22.46 32.40 -6.79
CA TRP A 261 -23.32 33.15 -5.87
C TRP A 261 -22.53 34.15 -5.03
N ARG A 262 -21.38 33.73 -4.47
CA ARG A 262 -20.48 34.64 -3.76
C ARG A 262 -19.95 35.75 -4.66
N ARG A 263 -19.68 35.46 -5.94
CA ARG A 263 -19.25 36.48 -6.92
C ARG A 263 -20.34 37.48 -7.31
N HIS A 264 -21.60 37.10 -7.24
CA HIS A 264 -22.73 37.96 -7.62
C HIS A 264 -23.54 38.48 -6.43
N ASP A 265 -23.08 38.25 -5.20
CA ASP A 265 -23.73 38.78 -4.00
C ASP A 265 -23.60 40.31 -3.95
N PRO A 266 -24.71 41.06 -4.11
CA PRO A 266 -24.70 42.52 -4.15
C PRO A 266 -24.49 43.16 -2.78
N SER A 267 -24.49 42.37 -1.69
CA SER A 267 -24.31 42.87 -0.32
C SER A 267 -22.84 43.09 0.08
N ILE A 268 -21.87 42.67 -0.74
CA ILE A 268 -20.44 42.75 -0.46
C ILE A 268 -19.75 43.62 -1.52
N LEU A 269 -19.03 44.66 -1.08
CA LEU A 269 -18.23 45.52 -1.96
C LEU A 269 -17.11 44.71 -2.64
N SER A 270 -16.90 44.94 -3.94
CA SER A 270 -15.98 44.14 -4.77
C SER A 270 -14.52 44.16 -4.29
N SER A 271 -14.11 45.19 -3.54
CA SER A 271 -12.73 45.36 -3.02
C SER A 271 -12.43 44.53 -1.77
N ASP A 272 -13.45 44.09 -1.02
CA ASP A 272 -13.30 43.41 0.28
C ASP A 272 -13.66 41.91 0.24
N ARG A 273 -13.82 41.33 -0.96
CA ARG A 273 -14.30 39.95 -1.11
C ARG A 273 -13.15 38.95 -0.94
N PRO A 274 -13.10 38.14 0.14
CA PRO A 274 -12.11 37.07 0.24
C PRO A 274 -12.38 36.01 -0.84
N PRO A 275 -11.33 35.32 -1.33
CA PRO A 275 -11.50 34.21 -2.25
C PRO A 275 -12.38 33.13 -1.61
N TYR A 276 -13.27 32.53 -2.40
CA TYR A 276 -14.13 31.44 -1.92
C TYR A 276 -13.26 30.25 -1.53
N ASP A 277 -13.34 29.84 -0.28
CA ASP A 277 -12.69 28.64 0.23
C ASP A 277 -13.43 27.40 -0.32
N ARG A 278 -12.89 26.85 -1.41
CA ARG A 278 -13.46 25.66 -2.07
C ARG A 278 -13.35 24.41 -1.18
N ASP A 279 -12.39 24.35 -0.25
CA ASP A 279 -12.22 23.20 0.65
C ASP A 279 -13.30 23.22 1.75
N ALA A 280 -13.58 24.39 2.33
CA ALA A 280 -14.71 24.56 3.25
C ALA A 280 -16.07 24.31 2.55
N GLY A 281 -16.20 24.77 1.30
CA GLY A 281 -17.34 24.47 0.44
C GLY A 281 -17.52 22.97 0.19
N PHE A 282 -16.42 22.25 -0.01
CA PHE A 282 -16.42 20.81 -0.24
C PHE A 282 -16.92 20.05 0.99
N GLN A 283 -16.42 20.39 2.18
CA GLN A 283 -16.92 19.81 3.44
C GLN A 283 -18.43 20.06 3.62
N SER A 284 -18.88 21.28 3.34
CA SER A 284 -20.31 21.64 3.42
C SER A 284 -21.16 20.80 2.47
N TYR A 285 -20.66 20.52 1.26
CA TYR A 285 -21.34 19.66 0.30
C TYR A 285 -21.47 18.20 0.77
N LEU A 286 -20.43 17.65 1.39
CA LEU A 286 -20.48 16.30 1.98
C LEU A 286 -21.45 16.23 3.15
N GLN A 287 -21.48 17.28 3.98
CA GLN A 287 -22.43 17.41 5.08
C GLN A 287 -23.88 17.47 4.60
N SER A 288 -24.14 17.98 3.38
CA SER A 288 -25.50 18.03 2.82
C SER A 288 -25.95 16.71 2.18
N GLN A 289 -25.05 15.73 1.97
CA GLN A 289 -25.41 14.45 1.38
C GLN A 289 -25.91 13.49 2.46
N LEU A 290 -27.19 13.13 2.41
CA LEU A 290 -27.82 12.21 3.35
C LEU A 290 -27.90 10.79 2.80
N ILE A 291 -27.67 9.81 3.68
CA ILE A 291 -27.93 8.38 3.46
C ILE A 291 -28.89 7.87 4.52
N LYS A 292 -29.72 6.90 4.17
CA LYS A 292 -30.63 6.22 5.10
C LYS A 292 -29.99 4.91 5.55
N LEU A 293 -29.92 4.70 6.86
CA LEU A 293 -29.39 3.47 7.45
C LEU A 293 -30.45 2.36 7.49
N ASP A 294 -30.00 1.11 7.46
CA ASP A 294 -30.84 -0.08 7.54
C ASP A 294 -31.55 -0.13 8.91
N PRO A 295 -32.82 -0.59 8.99
CA PRO A 295 -33.56 -0.70 10.26
C PRO A 295 -32.90 -1.59 11.31
N ASP A 296 -32.10 -2.58 10.90
CA ASP A 296 -31.37 -3.48 11.78
C ASP A 296 -29.90 -3.02 11.98
N SER A 297 -29.57 -1.80 11.55
CA SER A 297 -28.22 -1.24 11.62
C SER A 297 -27.69 -1.19 13.06
N GLY A 298 -26.45 -1.60 13.20
CA GLY A 298 -25.67 -1.42 14.41
C GLY A 298 -25.07 -0.04 14.53
N PHE A 299 -25.26 0.87 13.58
CA PHE A 299 -24.56 2.14 13.55
C PHE A 299 -24.98 3.09 14.69
N HIS A 300 -23.98 3.67 15.35
CA HIS A 300 -24.15 4.65 16.42
C HIS A 300 -23.44 5.96 16.10
N LEU A 301 -24.05 7.08 16.44
CA LEU A 301 -23.45 8.41 16.39
C LEU A 301 -23.54 9.03 17.77
N ASP A 302 -22.41 9.43 18.36
CA ASP A 302 -22.33 9.98 19.71
C ASP A 302 -23.05 9.12 20.76
N ASN A 303 -22.82 7.79 20.69
CA ASN A 303 -23.47 6.75 21.51
C ASN A 303 -24.99 6.62 21.33
N GLN A 304 -25.59 7.24 20.32
CA GLN A 304 -27.00 7.08 19.98
C GLN A 304 -27.19 6.11 18.82
N PRO A 305 -28.09 5.11 18.92
CA PRO A 305 -28.41 4.22 17.81
C PRO A 305 -29.11 5.00 16.69
N MET A 306 -28.64 4.83 15.46
CA MET A 306 -29.19 5.50 14.29
C MET A 306 -29.90 4.55 13.31
N ALA A 307 -30.23 3.35 13.76
CA ALA A 307 -30.94 2.36 12.96
C ALA A 307 -32.21 2.94 12.31
N GLY A 308 -32.35 2.74 11.00
CA GLY A 308 -33.45 3.29 10.18
C GLY A 308 -33.45 4.81 9.97
N ARG A 309 -32.53 5.58 10.59
CA ARG A 309 -32.47 7.04 10.51
C ARG A 309 -31.62 7.51 9.32
N HIS A 310 -31.66 8.81 9.04
CA HIS A 310 -30.77 9.44 8.07
C HIS A 310 -29.54 10.03 8.76
N VAL A 311 -28.37 9.85 8.16
CA VAL A 311 -27.12 10.48 8.57
C VAL A 311 -26.44 11.08 7.36
N ASN A 312 -25.65 12.14 7.54
CA ASN A 312 -24.86 12.67 6.43
C ASN A 312 -23.52 11.92 6.26
N LEU A 313 -22.87 12.11 5.11
CA LEU A 313 -21.61 11.41 4.81
C LEU A 313 -20.51 11.72 5.85
N LEU A 314 -20.38 12.97 6.31
CA LEU A 314 -19.37 13.32 7.32
C LEU A 314 -19.66 12.71 8.69
N GLN A 315 -20.94 12.63 9.09
CA GLN A 315 -21.35 11.95 10.32
C GLN A 315 -21.03 10.45 10.24
N PHE A 316 -21.31 9.82 9.09
CA PHE A 316 -20.97 8.42 8.86
C PHE A 316 -19.46 8.17 8.98
N MET A 317 -18.63 9.03 8.40
CA MET A 317 -17.17 8.96 8.53
C MET A 317 -16.71 9.16 9.98
N THR A 318 -17.23 10.20 10.65
CA THR A 318 -16.84 10.57 12.02
C THR A 318 -17.10 9.42 12.98
N ALA A 319 -18.29 8.82 12.89
CA ALA A 319 -18.65 7.69 13.73
C ALA A 319 -17.79 6.45 13.47
N ASN A 320 -17.30 6.25 12.24
CA ASN A 320 -16.39 5.15 11.94
C ASN A 320 -14.90 5.49 12.20
N GLY A 321 -14.59 6.68 12.70
CA GLY A 321 -13.21 7.14 12.94
C GLY A 321 -12.42 7.39 11.64
N TRP A 322 -13.11 7.65 10.53
CA TRP A 322 -12.49 7.93 9.23
C TRP A 322 -12.21 9.42 9.06
N LYS A 323 -11.13 9.72 8.35
CA LYS A 323 -10.76 11.09 7.97
C LYS A 323 -11.76 11.68 6.99
N HIS A 324 -12.02 12.98 7.13
CA HIS A 324 -12.86 13.70 6.17
C HIS A 324 -12.01 14.08 4.95
N PRO A 325 -12.38 13.64 3.73
CA PRO A 325 -11.67 14.03 2.53
C PRO A 325 -11.88 15.53 2.28
N VAL A 326 -10.83 16.26 1.91
CA VAL A 326 -10.92 17.71 1.63
C VAL A 326 -11.04 18.05 0.15
N ASN A 327 -10.86 17.06 -0.74
CA ASN A 327 -10.91 17.25 -2.18
C ASN A 327 -11.39 15.98 -2.92
N LYS A 328 -11.62 16.09 -4.23
CA LYS A 328 -12.07 14.99 -5.09
C LYS A 328 -11.10 13.80 -5.13
N ALA A 329 -9.80 14.04 -5.08
CA ALA A 329 -8.80 12.97 -5.11
C ALA A 329 -8.94 12.09 -3.86
N GLU A 330 -9.09 12.71 -2.69
CA GLU A 330 -9.28 11.99 -1.43
C GLU A 330 -10.61 11.23 -1.36
N ILE A 331 -11.70 11.72 -1.98
CA ILE A 331 -12.94 10.93 -2.12
C ILE A 331 -12.69 9.69 -2.98
N MET A 332 -11.97 9.82 -4.10
CA MET A 332 -11.66 8.67 -4.97
C MET A 332 -10.79 7.65 -4.25
N GLU A 333 -9.75 8.11 -3.54
CA GLU A 333 -8.89 7.25 -2.71
C GLU A 333 -9.69 6.55 -1.62
N MET A 334 -10.53 7.28 -0.88
CA MET A 334 -11.39 6.71 0.16
C MET A 334 -12.36 5.68 -0.44
N GLY A 335 -13.00 5.97 -1.57
CA GLY A 335 -13.89 5.03 -2.26
C GLY A 335 -13.19 3.72 -2.62
N ASN A 336 -11.96 3.80 -3.12
CA ASN A 336 -11.14 2.61 -3.42
C ASN A 336 -10.78 1.83 -2.14
N SER A 337 -10.44 2.52 -1.05
CA SER A 337 -10.16 1.90 0.25
C SER A 337 -11.37 1.20 0.86
N LEU A 338 -12.55 1.80 0.76
CA LEU A 338 -13.78 1.24 1.28
C LEU A 338 -14.25 0.03 0.48
N GLN A 339 -14.00 -0.01 -0.84
CA GLN A 339 -14.28 -1.22 -1.63
C GLN A 339 -13.50 -2.42 -1.11
N GLN A 340 -12.24 -2.26 -0.66
CA GLN A 340 -11.50 -3.38 -0.07
C GLN A 340 -12.00 -3.77 1.33
N LEU A 341 -12.45 -2.80 2.14
CA LEU A 341 -13.05 -3.06 3.46
C LEU A 341 -14.41 -3.75 3.37
N GLN A 342 -15.17 -3.48 2.31
CA GLN A 342 -16.44 -4.15 2.03
C GLN A 342 -16.24 -5.65 1.71
N TYR A 343 -15.04 -6.02 1.30
CA TYR A 343 -14.70 -7.32 0.73
C TYR A 343 -13.38 -7.87 1.29
N PRO A 344 -13.27 -8.05 2.63
CA PRO A 344 -12.01 -8.46 3.26
C PRO A 344 -11.60 -9.85 2.76
N GLN A 345 -10.38 -9.95 2.23
CA GLN A 345 -9.76 -11.23 1.91
C GLN A 345 -9.11 -11.77 3.20
N SER A 346 -9.73 -12.75 3.85
CA SER A 346 -9.09 -13.43 4.98
C SER A 346 -7.95 -14.31 4.45
N GLN A 347 -6.71 -13.83 4.58
CA GLN A 347 -5.53 -14.69 4.50
C GLN A 347 -5.05 -14.98 5.94
N GLN A 348 -4.30 -16.06 6.10
CA GLN A 348 -3.75 -16.43 7.40
C GLN A 348 -2.31 -15.90 7.45
N ASP A 349 -2.01 -15.02 8.41
CA ASP A 349 -0.68 -14.44 8.62
C ASP A 349 0.30 -15.36 9.35
N PHE A 350 -0.20 -16.52 9.78
CA PHE A 350 0.50 -17.57 10.50
C PHE A 350 1.20 -17.11 11.79
N GLY A 351 0.81 -15.98 12.39
CA GLY A 351 1.40 -15.51 13.64
C GLY A 351 0.81 -16.17 14.89
N GLY A 352 -0.38 -16.78 14.78
CA GLY A 352 -1.11 -17.33 15.92
C GLY A 352 -1.31 -16.27 17.02
N GLY A 353 -1.07 -16.64 18.27
CA GLY A 353 -1.20 -15.75 19.42
C GLY A 353 -0.21 -14.58 19.46
N LEU A 354 0.84 -14.60 18.63
CA LEU A 354 1.73 -13.44 18.45
C LEU A 354 1.13 -12.38 17.52
N ALA A 355 0.15 -12.75 16.69
CA ALA A 355 -0.57 -11.84 15.80
C ALA A 355 -1.87 -11.28 16.38
N TRP A 356 -2.26 -11.70 17.59
CA TRP A 356 -3.46 -11.17 18.22
C TRP A 356 -3.39 -9.65 18.50
N PRO A 357 -4.55 -8.98 18.66
CA PRO A 357 -4.60 -7.54 18.98
C PRO A 357 -3.83 -7.15 20.26
N THR A 358 -3.62 -8.10 21.15
CA THR A 358 -2.61 -8.00 22.20
C THR A 358 -1.79 -9.28 22.12
N PRO A 359 -0.56 -9.24 21.58
CA PRO A 359 0.27 -10.42 21.46
C PRO A 359 0.56 -11.05 22.82
N LEU A 360 0.86 -12.35 22.81
CA LEU A 360 1.40 -13.05 23.97
C LEU A 360 2.64 -12.31 24.50
N ASP A 361 2.69 -12.04 25.80
CA ASP A 361 3.87 -11.42 26.42
C ASP A 361 5.01 -12.44 26.61
N THR A 362 6.20 -11.96 27.00
CA THR A 362 7.39 -12.83 27.14
C THR A 362 7.18 -13.94 28.18
N ALA A 363 6.44 -13.69 29.27
CA ALA A 363 6.19 -14.70 30.28
C ALA A 363 5.22 -15.78 29.77
N GLN A 364 4.17 -15.37 29.05
CA GLN A 364 3.23 -16.28 28.39
C GLN A 364 3.91 -17.11 27.29
N GLN A 365 4.77 -16.49 26.48
CA GLN A 365 5.53 -17.19 25.45
C GLN A 365 6.50 -18.20 26.07
N GLN A 366 7.20 -17.84 27.15
CA GLN A 366 8.07 -18.77 27.89
C GLN A 366 7.27 -19.96 28.45
N ALA A 367 6.09 -19.70 29.04
CA ALA A 367 5.25 -20.77 29.56
C ALA A 367 4.78 -21.74 28.46
N ILE A 368 4.43 -21.24 27.27
CA ILE A 368 4.08 -22.07 26.10
C ILE A 368 5.31 -22.86 25.63
N TYR A 369 6.47 -22.23 25.53
CA TYR A 369 7.72 -22.90 25.18
C TYR A 369 8.01 -24.06 26.14
N ASP A 370 8.00 -23.81 27.45
CA ASP A 370 8.25 -24.81 28.48
C ASP A 370 7.21 -25.93 28.44
N ALA A 371 5.94 -25.60 28.19
CA ALA A 371 4.87 -26.58 28.08
C ALA A 371 5.11 -27.58 26.96
N VAL A 372 5.63 -27.13 25.82
CA VAL A 372 5.94 -27.98 24.67
C VAL A 372 7.28 -28.67 24.85
N SER A 373 8.37 -27.93 25.06
CA SER A 373 9.73 -28.47 25.08
C SER A 373 9.97 -29.48 26.21
N PHE A 374 9.22 -29.40 27.32
CA PHE A 374 9.30 -30.36 28.42
C PHE A 374 8.14 -31.38 28.47
N ASN A 375 7.27 -31.40 27.45
CA ASN A 375 6.01 -32.16 27.45
C ASN A 375 5.23 -32.03 28.78
N ALA A 376 5.15 -30.83 29.33
CA ALA A 376 4.49 -30.59 30.62
C ALA A 376 2.95 -30.64 30.54
N MET A 377 2.40 -31.12 29.42
CA MET A 377 0.98 -31.47 29.24
C MET A 377 0.72 -32.96 29.50
N GLU A 378 1.78 -33.78 29.67
CA GLU A 378 1.70 -35.23 29.96
C GLU A 378 0.90 -36.02 28.92
N LEU A 379 0.94 -35.59 27.67
CA LEU A 379 0.16 -36.22 26.61
C LEU A 379 0.93 -37.40 26.00
N PRO A 380 0.33 -38.60 25.92
CA PRO A 380 1.00 -39.80 25.40
C PRO A 380 1.50 -39.66 23.96
N GLU A 381 0.73 -39.01 23.08
CA GLU A 381 1.16 -38.74 21.70
C GLU A 381 2.37 -37.78 21.60
N PHE A 382 2.76 -37.14 22.70
CA PHE A 382 3.87 -36.19 22.80
C PHE A 382 5.08 -36.73 23.59
N ASP A 383 5.09 -38.00 24.01
CA ASP A 383 6.27 -38.61 24.66
C ASP A 383 7.52 -38.61 23.77
N GLN A 384 7.34 -38.58 22.45
CA GLN A 384 8.41 -38.45 21.46
C GLN A 384 9.03 -37.03 21.41
N LEU A 385 8.42 -36.01 22.05
CA LEU A 385 8.94 -34.64 22.11
C LEU A 385 10.32 -34.54 22.76
N LYS A 386 10.70 -35.47 23.66
CA LYS A 386 12.05 -35.49 24.24
C LYS A 386 13.17 -35.59 23.19
N LEU A 387 12.85 -36.08 21.98
CA LEU A 387 13.77 -36.19 20.84
C LEU A 387 13.66 -35.00 19.87
N SER A 388 12.58 -34.20 19.92
CA SER A 388 12.34 -33.02 19.07
C SER A 388 12.18 -31.76 19.93
N GLN A 389 13.25 -30.96 20.05
CA GLN A 389 13.36 -29.88 21.05
C GLN A 389 12.31 -28.74 20.95
N ASN A 390 11.48 -28.68 19.89
CA ASN A 390 10.42 -27.68 19.71
C ASN A 390 9.24 -28.19 18.85
N ALA A 391 8.13 -27.44 18.86
CA ALA A 391 6.87 -27.78 18.18
C ALA A 391 7.05 -28.07 16.67
N PHE A 392 7.85 -27.27 15.96
CA PHE A 392 8.05 -27.45 14.52
C PHE A 392 8.82 -28.74 14.22
N GLY A 393 9.88 -29.01 14.97
CA GLY A 393 10.65 -30.26 14.85
C GLY A 393 9.77 -31.50 15.07
N TYR A 394 8.85 -31.43 16.03
CA TYR A 394 7.88 -32.50 16.29
C TYR A 394 6.88 -32.69 15.14
N LEU A 395 6.13 -31.64 14.81
CA LEU A 395 5.04 -31.75 13.86
C LEU A 395 5.53 -32.17 12.47
N THR A 396 6.72 -31.73 12.07
CA THR A 396 7.29 -32.11 10.77
C THR A 396 7.76 -33.56 10.68
N GLN A 397 7.92 -34.28 11.80
CA GLN A 397 8.18 -35.74 11.78
C GLN A 397 6.92 -36.54 11.44
N THR A 398 5.73 -35.95 11.62
CA THR A 398 4.44 -36.61 11.38
C THR A 398 3.99 -36.52 9.92
N ILE A 399 4.70 -35.77 9.07
CA ILE A 399 4.34 -35.51 7.69
C ILE A 399 5.50 -35.86 6.76
N GLN A 400 5.20 -36.55 5.66
CA GLN A 400 6.12 -36.69 4.54
C GLN A 400 5.76 -35.68 3.44
N TRP A 401 6.71 -34.80 3.13
CA TRP A 401 6.59 -33.79 2.09
C TRP A 401 6.92 -34.35 0.73
N SER A 402 6.14 -34.00 -0.28
CA SER A 402 6.57 -34.10 -1.67
C SER A 402 7.49 -32.93 -2.05
N GLU A 403 8.32 -33.10 -3.08
CA GLU A 403 9.18 -32.03 -3.60
C GLU A 403 8.37 -30.82 -4.10
N ALA A 404 7.16 -31.06 -4.62
CA ALA A 404 6.25 -30.01 -5.05
C ALA A 404 5.71 -29.17 -3.87
N GLU A 405 5.46 -29.80 -2.73
CA GLU A 405 4.97 -29.10 -1.52
C GLU A 405 6.06 -28.26 -0.86
N LEU A 406 7.32 -28.71 -0.88
CA LEU A 406 8.44 -27.89 -0.39
C LEU A 406 8.68 -26.65 -1.26
N LYS A 407 8.20 -26.65 -2.52
CA LYS A 407 8.20 -25.48 -3.42
C LYS A 407 7.02 -24.53 -3.16
N ASP A 408 6.01 -24.96 -2.41
CA ASP A 408 4.91 -24.12 -1.93
C ASP A 408 4.79 -24.19 -0.38
N PRO A 409 5.71 -23.52 0.34
CA PRO A 409 5.75 -23.54 1.80
C PRO A 409 4.43 -23.12 2.46
N ARG A 410 3.66 -22.24 1.82
CA ARG A 410 2.36 -21.79 2.33
C ARG A 410 1.37 -22.95 2.41
N GLN A 411 1.24 -23.73 1.33
CA GLN A 411 0.37 -24.91 1.31
C GLN A 411 0.88 -25.99 2.25
N ALA A 412 2.19 -26.17 2.36
CA ALA A 412 2.79 -27.08 3.32
C ALA A 412 2.40 -26.75 4.77
N ILE A 413 2.42 -25.47 5.17
CA ILE A 413 1.97 -25.03 6.50
C ILE A 413 0.48 -25.29 6.70
N LEU A 414 -0.37 -24.97 5.71
CA LEU A 414 -1.81 -25.25 5.81
C LEU A 414 -2.09 -26.74 6.02
N ARG A 415 -1.38 -27.62 5.30
CA ARG A 415 -1.46 -29.08 5.50
C ARG A 415 -0.94 -29.50 6.87
N LEU A 416 0.13 -28.88 7.36
CA LEU A 416 0.68 -29.13 8.70
C LEU A 416 -0.37 -28.84 9.78
N LEU A 417 -1.02 -27.68 9.71
CA LEU A 417 -2.05 -27.27 10.67
C LEU A 417 -3.31 -28.15 10.64
N GLN A 418 -3.59 -28.77 9.49
CA GLN A 418 -4.70 -29.72 9.35
C GLN A 418 -4.36 -31.14 9.82
N SER A 419 -3.10 -31.41 10.19
CA SER A 419 -2.72 -32.72 10.70
C SER A 419 -3.34 -32.98 12.08
N PRO A 420 -3.69 -34.24 12.41
CA PRO A 420 -4.19 -34.59 13.73
C PRO A 420 -3.24 -34.14 14.86
N ALA A 421 -1.93 -34.28 14.66
CA ALA A 421 -0.92 -33.89 15.64
C ALA A 421 -0.91 -32.38 15.92
N ALA A 422 -1.10 -31.54 14.90
CA ALA A 422 -1.16 -30.08 15.08
C ALA A 422 -2.46 -29.65 15.78
N GLN A 423 -3.58 -30.30 15.46
CA GLN A 423 -4.87 -30.04 16.11
C GLN A 423 -4.83 -30.44 17.59
N SER A 424 -4.33 -31.63 17.91
CA SER A 424 -4.16 -32.07 19.29
C SER A 424 -3.21 -31.17 20.09
N LEU A 425 -2.12 -30.67 19.47
CA LEU A 425 -1.23 -29.71 20.12
C LEU A 425 -1.94 -28.40 20.45
N GLY A 426 -2.70 -27.86 19.50
CA GLY A 426 -3.46 -26.63 19.69
C GLY A 426 -4.53 -26.77 20.77
N GLU A 427 -5.27 -27.88 20.79
CA GLU A 427 -6.29 -28.18 21.79
C GLU A 427 -5.68 -28.28 23.19
N ALA A 428 -4.61 -29.05 23.33
CA ALA A 428 -3.96 -29.23 24.62
C ALA A 428 -3.36 -27.93 25.18
N LEU A 429 -2.76 -27.10 24.33
CA LEU A 429 -2.26 -25.79 24.74
C LEU A 429 -3.41 -24.88 25.18
N ARG A 430 -4.49 -24.83 24.40
CA ARG A 430 -5.67 -24.05 24.75
C ARG A 430 -6.23 -24.47 26.10
N ASP A 431 -6.36 -25.78 26.34
CA ASP A 431 -6.92 -26.31 27.59
C ASP A 431 -5.98 -26.08 28.78
N LYS A 432 -4.67 -26.32 28.62
CA LYS A 432 -3.65 -26.09 29.66
C LYS A 432 -3.63 -24.64 30.16
N PHE A 433 -3.80 -23.68 29.25
CA PHE A 433 -3.78 -22.25 29.59
C PHE A 433 -5.17 -21.66 29.82
N GLU A 434 -6.21 -22.51 29.86
CA GLU A 434 -7.62 -22.10 29.96
C GLU A 434 -8.00 -21.00 28.95
N GLY A 435 -7.37 -21.07 27.78
CA GLY A 435 -7.38 -20.05 26.75
C GLY A 435 -8.58 -20.15 25.82
N VAL A 436 -8.83 -19.07 25.08
CA VAL A 436 -9.87 -18.99 24.06
C VAL A 436 -9.28 -18.55 22.72
N GLY A 437 -10.01 -18.77 21.63
CA GLY A 437 -9.55 -18.59 20.25
C GLY A 437 -9.52 -19.91 19.47
N SER A 438 -9.05 -19.85 18.22
CA SER A 438 -8.98 -21.02 17.35
C SER A 438 -7.88 -21.99 17.82
N VAL A 439 -8.10 -23.30 17.61
CA VAL A 439 -7.09 -24.34 17.89
C VAL A 439 -5.81 -24.07 17.09
N GLU A 440 -5.99 -23.64 15.85
CA GLU A 440 -4.92 -23.28 14.93
C GLU A 440 -4.03 -22.14 15.47
N ASP A 441 -4.60 -21.12 16.12
CA ASP A 441 -3.82 -20.02 16.70
C ASP A 441 -2.90 -20.50 17.82
N TRP A 442 -3.36 -21.43 18.65
CA TRP A 442 -2.55 -22.02 19.72
C TRP A 442 -1.42 -22.89 19.15
N ALA A 443 -1.71 -23.71 18.13
CA ALA A 443 -0.69 -24.49 17.43
C ALA A 443 0.35 -23.59 16.74
N LEU A 444 -0.10 -22.52 16.06
CA LEU A 444 0.78 -21.53 15.44
C LEU A 444 1.63 -20.77 16.45
N SER A 445 1.08 -20.46 17.64
CA SER A 445 1.85 -19.83 18.72
C SER A 445 3.04 -20.70 19.10
N ALA A 446 2.81 -21.99 19.35
CA ALA A 446 3.88 -22.92 19.70
C ALA A 446 4.91 -23.10 18.57
N LEU A 447 4.47 -23.13 17.31
CA LEU A 447 5.35 -23.17 16.16
C LEU A 447 6.26 -21.94 16.08
N GLN A 448 5.70 -20.74 16.16
CA GLN A 448 6.46 -19.48 16.07
C GLN A 448 7.44 -19.32 17.24
N ILE A 449 6.97 -19.56 18.46
CA ILE A 449 7.78 -19.48 19.67
C ILE A 449 8.93 -20.50 19.62
N GLY A 450 8.64 -21.74 19.25
CA GLY A 450 9.63 -22.81 19.16
C GLY A 450 10.68 -22.59 18.06
N LEU A 451 10.28 -22.02 16.91
CA LEU A 451 11.20 -21.67 15.83
C LEU A 451 12.07 -20.46 16.17
N ASN A 452 11.58 -19.53 17.00
CA ASN A 452 12.26 -18.29 17.36
C ASN A 452 12.64 -18.21 18.85
N GLN A 453 13.04 -19.33 19.45
CA GLN A 453 13.38 -19.43 20.87
C GLN A 453 14.46 -18.44 21.33
N ASP A 454 15.38 -18.03 20.45
CA ASP A 454 16.41 -17.02 20.75
C ASP A 454 15.81 -15.67 21.16
N ALA A 455 14.64 -15.31 20.61
CA ALA A 455 13.94 -14.08 20.96
C ALA A 455 13.42 -14.09 22.41
N LEU A 456 13.19 -15.27 23.01
CA LEU A 456 12.81 -15.40 24.43
C LEU A 456 13.99 -15.12 25.35
N TRP A 457 15.16 -15.70 25.04
CA TRP A 457 16.35 -15.59 25.87
C TRP A 457 17.09 -14.27 25.69
N LYS A 458 16.93 -13.65 24.52
CA LYS A 458 17.61 -12.40 24.15
C LYS A 458 16.63 -11.38 23.57
N PRO A 459 15.64 -10.92 24.35
CA PRO A 459 14.61 -10.02 23.86
C PRO A 459 15.15 -8.65 23.41
N GLY A 460 16.37 -8.28 23.83
CA GLY A 460 17.06 -7.07 23.39
C GLY A 460 17.75 -7.17 22.01
N GLU A 461 17.99 -8.37 21.49
CA GLU A 461 18.62 -8.56 20.16
C GLU A 461 17.55 -8.48 19.05
N LYS A 462 17.28 -7.27 18.56
CA LYS A 462 16.21 -7.04 17.58
C LYS A 462 16.64 -7.35 16.15
N ASN A 463 15.63 -7.54 15.29
CA ASN A 463 15.78 -7.83 13.86
C ASN A 463 16.53 -9.15 13.58
N LYS A 464 16.58 -10.03 14.59
CA LYS A 464 17.02 -11.41 14.46
C LYS A 464 15.82 -12.34 14.49
N VAL A 465 15.89 -13.37 13.67
CA VAL A 465 14.85 -14.40 13.54
C VAL A 465 15.55 -15.77 13.58
N ALA A 466 15.23 -16.59 14.59
CA ALA A 466 15.93 -17.85 14.86
C ALA A 466 17.47 -17.68 14.91
N GLY A 467 17.92 -16.59 15.54
CA GLY A 467 19.33 -16.22 15.66
C GLY A 467 19.97 -15.63 14.40
N PHE A 468 19.28 -15.61 13.26
CA PHE A 468 19.76 -15.00 12.01
C PHE A 468 19.44 -13.50 11.99
N ASP A 469 20.47 -12.64 11.84
CA ASP A 469 20.30 -11.19 11.74
C ASP A 469 19.90 -10.78 10.31
N LEU A 470 18.66 -10.33 10.13
CA LEU A 470 18.17 -9.85 8.84
C LEU A 470 18.91 -8.58 8.39
N SER A 471 19.36 -7.75 9.34
CA SER A 471 20.18 -6.54 9.12
C SER A 471 21.68 -6.79 9.15
N ALA A 472 22.13 -8.04 9.01
CA ALA A 472 23.54 -8.35 8.88
C ALA A 472 24.19 -7.50 7.77
N ARG A 473 25.44 -7.06 8.00
CA ARG A 473 26.13 -6.12 7.10
C ARG A 473 26.33 -6.73 5.71
N GLU A 474 26.40 -8.05 5.65
CA GLU A 474 26.51 -8.88 4.45
C GLU A 474 25.25 -8.83 3.58
N ASN A 475 24.09 -8.48 4.16
CA ASN A 475 22.81 -8.39 3.46
C ASN A 475 22.60 -7.01 2.81
N TRP A 476 23.32 -5.97 3.23
CA TRP A 476 23.15 -4.61 2.71
C TRP A 476 23.45 -4.56 1.21
N GLY A 477 22.56 -3.93 0.44
CA GLY A 477 22.69 -3.86 -1.02
C GLY A 477 22.50 -5.19 -1.75
N LYS A 478 22.08 -6.27 -1.06
CA LYS A 478 21.71 -7.55 -1.68
C LYS A 478 20.21 -7.62 -1.98
N PRO A 479 19.80 -8.33 -3.04
CA PRO A 479 18.38 -8.61 -3.31
C PRO A 479 17.68 -9.24 -2.09
N LEU A 480 16.39 -8.97 -1.89
CA LEU A 480 15.64 -9.59 -0.78
C LEU A 480 15.61 -11.13 -0.86
N SER A 481 15.64 -11.68 -2.07
CA SER A 481 15.78 -13.12 -2.33
C SER A 481 17.07 -13.71 -1.76
N PHE A 482 18.16 -12.93 -1.72
CA PHE A 482 19.42 -13.34 -1.09
C PHE A 482 19.28 -13.46 0.43
N VAL A 483 18.57 -12.52 1.07
CA VAL A 483 18.33 -12.53 2.52
C VAL A 483 17.45 -13.73 2.91
N LEU A 484 16.38 -13.97 2.15
CA LEU A 484 15.51 -15.15 2.32
C LEU A 484 16.30 -16.46 2.18
N LYS A 485 17.16 -16.54 1.16
CA LYS A 485 18.04 -17.70 0.96
C LYS A 485 19.00 -17.86 2.14
N GLY A 486 19.61 -16.78 2.62
CA GLY A 486 20.52 -16.80 3.78
C GLY A 486 19.85 -17.34 5.04
N LEU A 487 18.62 -16.90 5.34
CA LEU A 487 17.83 -17.44 6.44
C LEU A 487 17.50 -18.93 6.23
N THR A 488 17.10 -19.31 5.02
CA THR A 488 16.77 -20.72 4.70
C THR A 488 18.00 -21.62 4.84
N ASP A 489 19.15 -21.19 4.36
CA ASP A 489 20.44 -21.89 4.50
C ASP A 489 20.83 -22.01 5.98
N HIS A 490 20.61 -20.96 6.78
CA HIS A 490 20.82 -20.99 8.23
C HIS A 490 19.93 -22.03 8.91
N LEU A 491 18.63 -22.05 8.60
CA LEU A 491 17.66 -22.99 9.16
C LEU A 491 17.86 -24.43 8.70
N SER A 492 18.47 -24.65 7.53
CA SER A 492 18.78 -26.00 7.02
C SER A 492 19.68 -26.81 7.95
N LYS A 493 20.50 -26.13 8.76
CA LYS A 493 21.37 -26.76 9.77
C LYS A 493 20.57 -27.45 10.87
N SER A 494 19.39 -26.91 11.21
CA SER A 494 18.53 -27.41 12.28
C SER A 494 17.38 -28.27 11.76
N TYR A 495 16.85 -27.96 10.57
CA TYR A 495 15.60 -28.55 10.07
C TYR A 495 15.75 -29.28 8.72
N GLY A 496 16.95 -29.38 8.18
CA GLY A 496 17.22 -30.10 6.93
C GLY A 496 16.32 -29.62 5.77
N GLY A 497 15.65 -30.57 5.11
CA GLY A 497 14.73 -30.28 3.99
C GLY A 497 13.49 -29.47 4.37
N ASN A 498 13.16 -29.34 5.66
CA ASN A 498 11.99 -28.57 6.13
C ASN A 498 12.29 -27.06 6.26
N ALA A 499 13.54 -26.63 6.02
CA ALA A 499 13.97 -25.25 6.19
C ALA A 499 13.15 -24.21 5.40
N PRO A 500 12.72 -24.43 4.14
CA PRO A 500 11.87 -23.48 3.44
C PRO A 500 10.53 -23.24 4.14
N VAL A 501 9.96 -24.28 4.75
CA VAL A 501 8.70 -24.20 5.51
C VAL A 501 8.89 -23.42 6.81
N ALA A 502 10.00 -23.69 7.52
CA ALA A 502 10.37 -22.94 8.73
C ALA A 502 10.62 -21.46 8.43
N ALA A 503 11.37 -21.16 7.36
CA ALA A 503 11.67 -19.79 6.92
C ALA A 503 10.38 -19.04 6.57
N TYR A 504 9.49 -19.66 5.78
CA TYR A 504 8.21 -19.05 5.43
C TYR A 504 7.35 -18.76 6.66
N LEU A 505 7.25 -19.71 7.59
CA LEU A 505 6.45 -19.54 8.79
C LEU A 505 6.96 -18.37 9.65
N LEU A 506 8.27 -18.32 9.91
CA LEU A 506 8.91 -17.22 10.66
C LEU A 506 8.70 -15.86 9.98
N LEU A 507 8.95 -15.78 8.67
CA LEU A 507 8.86 -14.53 7.93
C LEU A 507 7.43 -14.03 7.78
N SER A 508 6.43 -14.92 7.74
CA SER A 508 5.00 -14.54 7.66
C SER A 508 4.61 -13.62 8.80
N HIS A 509 5.14 -13.90 10.00
CA HIS A 509 4.93 -13.03 11.15
C HIS A 509 5.98 -11.91 11.24
N HIS A 510 7.28 -12.17 11.03
CA HIS A 510 8.37 -11.25 11.40
C HIS A 510 8.88 -10.30 10.31
N ALA A 511 8.77 -10.66 9.03
CA ALA A 511 9.20 -9.83 7.90
C ALA A 511 8.46 -10.24 6.61
N PRO A 512 7.13 -10.04 6.53
CA PRO A 512 6.30 -10.47 5.41
C PRO A 512 6.72 -9.86 4.07
N GLU A 513 7.45 -8.75 4.07
CA GLU A 513 8.04 -8.14 2.87
C GLU A 513 9.04 -9.06 2.16
N LEU A 514 9.70 -9.98 2.88
CA LEU A 514 10.61 -10.98 2.31
C LEU A 514 9.87 -12.15 1.65
N LEU A 515 8.53 -12.23 1.80
CA LEU A 515 7.68 -13.26 1.21
C LEU A 515 6.85 -12.76 0.02
N VAL A 516 6.94 -11.48 -0.33
CA VAL A 516 6.29 -10.92 -1.51
C VAL A 516 6.85 -11.60 -2.76
N LYS A 517 5.97 -12.00 -3.68
CA LYS A 517 6.38 -12.73 -4.89
C LYS A 517 6.97 -11.79 -5.93
N ASP A 518 7.93 -12.28 -6.71
CA ASP A 518 8.49 -11.58 -7.87
C ASP A 518 9.04 -10.17 -7.54
N VAL A 519 9.67 -10.02 -6.38
CA VAL A 519 10.40 -8.78 -6.03
C VAL A 519 11.64 -8.66 -6.94
N PRO A 520 11.80 -7.56 -7.69
CA PRO A 520 12.96 -7.39 -8.56
C PRO A 520 14.29 -7.33 -7.80
N ASP A 521 15.37 -7.84 -8.40
CA ASP A 521 16.69 -7.89 -7.75
C ASP A 521 17.29 -6.52 -7.39
N HIS A 522 16.85 -5.44 -8.06
CA HIS A 522 17.27 -4.07 -7.74
C HIS A 522 16.59 -3.52 -6.48
N VAL A 523 15.53 -4.16 -5.97
CA VAL A 523 14.95 -3.87 -4.66
C VAL A 523 15.78 -4.61 -3.62
N THR A 524 16.84 -3.95 -3.15
CA THR A 524 17.83 -4.53 -2.23
C THR A 524 17.55 -4.15 -0.77
N TYR A 525 18.09 -4.94 0.16
CA TYR A 525 17.99 -4.63 1.59
C TYR A 525 18.68 -3.28 1.89
N GLY A 526 17.94 -2.37 2.52
CA GLY A 526 18.40 -1.01 2.77
C GLY A 526 18.25 -0.04 1.60
N SER A 527 17.59 -0.40 0.50
CA SER A 527 17.29 0.51 -0.62
C SER A 527 16.02 1.34 -0.39
N PRO A 528 15.86 2.52 -1.02
CA PRO A 528 14.62 3.30 -0.96
C PRO A 528 13.39 2.51 -1.45
N GLY A 529 13.56 1.65 -2.47
CA GLY A 529 12.49 0.78 -2.97
C GLY A 529 12.01 -0.21 -1.91
N TRP A 530 12.92 -0.76 -1.09
CA TRP A 530 12.54 -1.63 0.02
C TRP A 530 11.88 -0.89 1.18
N VAL A 531 12.27 0.36 1.45
CA VAL A 531 11.58 1.22 2.44
C VAL A 531 10.11 1.44 2.03
N SER A 532 9.86 1.73 0.75
CA SER A 532 8.50 1.83 0.21
C SER A 532 7.74 0.51 0.38
N LEU A 533 8.37 -0.62 -0.01
CA LEU A 533 7.76 -1.94 0.12
C LEU A 533 7.36 -2.26 1.57
N LYS A 534 8.18 -1.93 2.57
CA LYS A 534 7.84 -2.09 3.99
C LYS A 534 6.55 -1.37 4.38
N SER A 535 6.40 -0.12 3.94
CA SER A 535 5.18 0.66 4.20
C SER A 535 3.95 0.04 3.53
N VAL A 536 4.06 -0.34 2.25
CA VAL A 536 2.96 -0.96 1.50
C VAL A 536 2.55 -2.29 2.12
N VAL A 537 3.52 -3.13 2.51
CA VAL A 537 3.29 -4.40 3.19
C VAL A 537 2.60 -4.18 4.53
N ALA A 538 3.07 -3.22 5.35
CA ALA A 538 2.44 -2.93 6.63
C ALA A 538 0.97 -2.50 6.48
N LYS A 539 0.66 -1.65 5.49
CA LYS A 539 -0.72 -1.27 5.16
C LYS A 539 -1.55 -2.44 4.65
N ALA A 540 -0.97 -3.32 3.84
CA ALA A 540 -1.67 -4.50 3.32
C ALA A 540 -1.99 -5.50 4.45
N GLU A 541 -1.01 -5.79 5.31
CA GLU A 541 -1.15 -6.69 6.46
C GLU A 541 -2.11 -6.15 7.52
N MET A 542 -2.17 -4.83 7.72
CA MET A 542 -3.17 -4.22 8.61
C MET A 542 -4.60 -4.40 8.08
N ARG A 543 -4.79 -4.31 6.76
CA ARG A 543 -6.10 -4.47 6.12
C ARG A 543 -6.54 -5.93 6.10
N ALA A 544 -5.62 -6.81 5.73
CA ALA A 544 -5.83 -8.23 5.57
C ALA A 544 -4.53 -8.96 5.96
N PRO A 545 -4.45 -9.49 7.20
CA PRO A 545 -3.28 -10.23 7.65
C PRO A 545 -2.92 -11.37 6.69
N GLY A 546 -1.63 -11.52 6.35
CA GLY A 546 -1.12 -12.51 5.41
C GLY A 546 -1.29 -12.17 3.93
N LEU A 547 -1.86 -11.01 3.58
CA LEU A 547 -2.10 -10.62 2.19
C LEU A 547 -0.79 -10.44 1.41
N ALA A 548 0.23 -9.84 2.01
CA ALA A 548 1.46 -9.48 1.30
C ALA A 548 2.15 -10.69 0.68
N ALA A 549 2.23 -11.80 1.42
CA ALA A 549 2.86 -13.04 0.98
C ALA A 549 2.10 -13.76 -0.16
N THR A 550 0.87 -13.32 -0.47
CA THR A 550 0.06 -13.91 -1.55
C THR A 550 0.17 -13.18 -2.88
N LYS A 551 0.58 -11.91 -2.86
CA LYS A 551 0.64 -11.02 -4.03
C LYS A 551 2.04 -10.93 -4.63
N THR A 552 2.11 -10.58 -5.91
CA THR A 552 3.36 -10.15 -6.53
C THR A 552 3.68 -8.71 -6.15
N TYR A 553 4.96 -8.32 -6.27
CA TYR A 553 5.42 -6.96 -6.03
C TYR A 553 4.60 -5.91 -6.81
N GLU A 554 4.38 -6.14 -8.11
CA GLU A 554 3.58 -5.25 -8.95
C GLU A 554 2.12 -5.15 -8.49
N GLN A 555 1.48 -6.28 -8.18
CA GLN A 555 0.10 -6.30 -7.70
C GLN A 555 -0.03 -5.55 -6.36
N LEU A 556 0.95 -5.74 -5.47
CA LEU A 556 0.95 -5.12 -4.16
C LEU A 556 1.10 -3.59 -4.24
N LEU A 557 1.99 -3.08 -5.09
CA LEU A 557 2.13 -1.65 -5.33
C LEU A 557 0.90 -1.05 -6.02
N LYS A 558 0.33 -1.76 -6.99
CA LYS A 558 -0.88 -1.32 -7.71
C LYS A 558 -2.10 -1.21 -6.79
N ASP A 559 -2.21 -2.16 -5.86
CA ASP A 559 -3.29 -2.22 -4.88
C ASP A 559 -2.95 -1.47 -3.58
N ASP A 560 -1.87 -0.68 -3.58
CA ASP A 560 -1.54 0.19 -2.46
C ASP A 560 -2.61 1.26 -2.31
N LEU A 561 -3.04 1.45 -1.06
CA LEU A 561 -4.13 2.34 -0.72
C LEU A 561 -3.71 3.19 0.46
N ARG A 562 -4.13 4.45 0.43
CA ARG A 562 -3.91 5.35 1.55
C ARG A 562 -4.82 4.97 2.72
N PRO A 563 -4.28 4.93 3.94
CA PRO A 563 -5.11 4.70 5.11
C PRO A 563 -6.17 5.78 5.29
N ILE A 564 -7.39 5.37 5.61
CA ILE A 564 -8.53 6.29 5.83
C ILE A 564 -8.77 6.60 7.31
N ASP A 565 -8.14 5.86 8.22
CA ASP A 565 -8.28 6.02 9.68
C ASP A 565 -6.93 6.38 10.33
N ALA A 566 -7.00 6.85 11.59
CA ALA A 566 -5.80 7.26 12.32
C ALA A 566 -4.83 6.10 12.60
N ALA A 567 -5.37 4.89 12.82
CA ALA A 567 -4.57 3.71 13.11
C ALA A 567 -3.68 3.33 11.92
N GLY A 568 -4.22 3.34 10.70
CA GLY A 568 -3.48 2.96 9.50
C GLY A 568 -2.45 3.99 9.09
N ILE A 569 -2.72 5.28 9.32
CA ILE A 569 -1.71 6.34 9.14
C ILE A 569 -0.55 6.13 10.11
N GLN A 570 -0.84 5.74 11.35
CA GLN A 570 0.21 5.45 12.32
C GLN A 570 1.03 4.21 11.91
N VAL A 571 0.38 3.15 11.42
CA VAL A 571 1.06 1.95 10.90
C VAL A 571 1.98 2.30 9.73
N GLU A 572 1.48 3.07 8.76
CA GLU A 572 2.28 3.56 7.63
C GLU A 572 3.50 4.37 8.11
N ALA A 573 3.29 5.31 9.03
CA ALA A 573 4.37 6.16 9.56
C ALA A 573 5.44 5.35 10.31
N LEU A 574 5.04 4.35 11.10
CA LEU A 574 5.96 3.49 11.84
C LEU A 574 6.77 2.57 10.92
N ALA A 575 6.11 1.95 9.94
CA ALA A 575 6.79 1.13 8.94
C ALA A 575 7.78 1.97 8.11
N ALA A 576 7.41 3.21 7.76
CA ALA A 576 8.30 4.15 7.09
C ALA A 576 9.49 4.56 7.99
N ARG A 577 9.28 4.80 9.29
CA ARG A 577 10.36 5.09 10.25
C ARG A 577 11.34 3.93 10.38
N GLU A 578 10.84 2.71 10.46
CA GLU A 578 11.68 1.51 10.53
C GLU A 578 12.50 1.33 9.24
N GLY A 579 11.85 1.47 8.07
CA GLY A 579 12.54 1.42 6.79
C GLY A 579 13.61 2.53 6.66
N LEU A 580 13.32 3.74 7.12
CA LEU A 580 14.27 4.86 7.15
C LEU A 580 15.52 4.52 7.98
N ILE A 581 15.36 3.91 9.16
CA ILE A 581 16.49 3.47 9.99
C ILE A 581 17.35 2.46 9.24
N HIS A 582 16.74 1.42 8.68
CA HIS A 582 17.50 0.38 7.98
C HIS A 582 18.19 0.92 6.72
N TRP A 583 17.55 1.83 5.98
CA TRP A 583 18.20 2.56 4.89
C TRP A 583 19.39 3.37 5.40
N ALA A 584 19.23 4.16 6.46
CA ALA A 584 20.28 5.04 6.97
C ALA A 584 21.49 4.25 7.49
N VAL A 585 21.25 3.10 8.14
CA VAL A 585 22.31 2.18 8.56
C VAL A 585 23.02 1.59 7.35
N ALA A 586 22.28 1.09 6.36
CA ALA A 586 22.85 0.50 5.15
C ALA A 586 23.63 1.52 4.32
N ASP A 587 23.11 2.75 4.16
CA ASP A 587 23.74 3.87 3.45
C ASP A 587 24.98 4.41 4.19
N GLY A 588 25.13 4.10 5.48
CA GLY A 588 26.20 4.59 6.34
C GLY A 588 25.96 6.01 6.88
N ALA A 589 24.72 6.49 6.82
CA ALA A 589 24.28 7.77 7.37
C ALA A 589 24.22 7.74 8.92
N ILE A 590 23.95 6.58 9.51
CA ILE A 590 24.03 6.32 10.95
C ILE A 590 24.77 4.99 11.21
N GLU A 591 25.42 4.86 12.37
CA GLU A 591 26.17 3.65 12.73
C GLU A 591 25.23 2.51 13.13
N LYS A 592 25.52 1.26 12.70
CA LYS A 592 24.76 0.08 13.15
C LYS A 592 24.98 -0.13 14.65
N ARG A 593 23.89 -0.26 15.41
CA ARG A 593 23.92 -0.65 16.83
C ARG A 593 23.57 -2.13 16.99
N GLU A 594 24.22 -2.82 17.93
CA GLU A 594 24.00 -4.26 18.16
C GLU A 594 22.57 -4.58 18.64
N ASP A 595 21.99 -3.67 19.43
CA ASP A 595 20.63 -3.78 19.96
C ASP A 595 19.56 -3.16 19.05
N ASN A 596 19.99 -2.55 17.92
CA ASN A 596 19.15 -1.78 17.00
C ASN A 596 18.28 -0.70 17.69
N ASN A 597 18.75 -0.12 18.80
CA ASN A 597 18.11 1.03 19.46
C ASN A 597 18.71 2.35 19.02
N TYR A 598 17.99 3.11 18.19
CA TYR A 598 18.44 4.41 17.69
C TYR A 598 17.72 5.55 18.42
N THR A 599 18.47 6.61 18.72
CA THR A 599 17.98 7.84 19.35
C THR A 599 17.11 8.66 18.40
N ASP A 600 16.25 9.53 18.93
CA ASP A 600 15.40 10.37 18.08
C ASP A 600 16.23 11.36 17.24
N GLU A 601 17.37 11.83 17.76
CA GLU A 601 18.30 12.69 17.02
C GLU A 601 18.97 11.97 15.83
N GLU A 602 19.33 10.69 15.99
CA GLU A 602 19.88 9.88 14.89
C GLU A 602 18.83 9.68 13.79
N ILE A 603 17.57 9.51 14.17
CA ILE A 603 16.46 9.27 13.25
C ILE A 603 16.04 10.56 12.54
N GLU A 604 16.05 11.70 13.23
CA GLU A 604 15.85 13.01 12.62
C GLU A 604 16.94 13.29 11.58
N ARG A 605 18.21 13.04 11.93
CA ARG A 605 19.34 13.15 10.98
C ARG A 605 19.15 12.24 9.76
N ALA A 606 18.74 11.00 9.97
CA ALA A 606 18.44 10.08 8.88
C ALA A 606 17.33 10.65 7.97
N GLY A 607 16.27 11.22 8.56
CA GLY A 607 15.17 11.84 7.82
C GLY A 607 15.61 13.03 6.95
N VAL A 608 16.46 13.91 7.48
CA VAL A 608 17.02 15.05 6.73
C VAL A 608 17.83 14.55 5.53
N LEU A 609 18.77 13.62 5.75
CA LEU A 609 19.61 13.07 4.68
C LEU A 609 18.79 12.32 3.61
N ALA A 610 17.77 11.60 4.04
CA ALA A 610 16.87 10.90 3.14
C ALA A 610 16.05 11.87 2.28
N ASN A 611 15.57 12.98 2.86
CA ASN A 611 14.85 14.01 2.11
C ASN A 611 15.77 14.73 1.12
N GLU A 612 17.00 15.07 1.52
CA GLU A 612 18.00 15.63 0.61
C GLU A 612 18.31 14.68 -0.56
N ARG A 613 18.50 13.39 -0.27
CA ARG A 613 18.67 12.34 -1.31
C ARG A 613 17.47 12.31 -2.25
N PHE A 614 16.25 12.34 -1.71
CA PHE A 614 15.02 12.29 -2.48
C PHE A 614 14.87 13.50 -3.43
N GLU A 615 15.12 14.72 -2.94
CA GLU A 615 15.05 15.94 -3.76
C GLU A 615 16.10 15.93 -4.90
N LEU A 616 17.32 15.48 -4.60
CA LEU A 616 18.38 15.33 -5.62
C LEU A 616 18.00 14.32 -6.70
N LEU A 617 17.50 13.15 -6.31
CA LEU A 617 17.07 12.11 -7.25
C LEU A 617 15.85 12.56 -8.06
N THR A 618 14.92 13.29 -7.44
CA THR A 618 13.75 13.86 -8.12
C THR A 618 14.20 14.86 -9.18
N THR A 619 15.09 15.79 -8.83
CA THR A 619 15.65 16.77 -9.76
C THR A 619 16.39 16.09 -10.91
N ALA A 620 17.21 15.08 -10.61
CA ALA A 620 17.91 14.29 -11.63
C ALA A 620 16.93 13.55 -12.57
N SER A 621 15.87 12.95 -12.02
CA SER A 621 14.84 12.28 -12.81
C SER A 621 14.09 13.25 -13.73
N GLU A 622 13.75 14.44 -13.24
CA GLU A 622 13.11 15.48 -14.04
C GLU A 622 14.02 15.94 -15.19
N ALA A 623 15.31 16.15 -14.91
CA ALA A 623 16.28 16.50 -15.93
C ALA A 623 16.40 15.41 -17.02
N GLN A 624 16.45 14.12 -16.64
CA GLN A 624 16.47 13.01 -17.60
C GLN A 624 15.20 12.89 -18.45
N ARG A 625 14.06 13.31 -17.92
CA ARG A 625 12.76 13.30 -18.63
C ARG A 625 12.50 14.58 -19.42
N THR A 626 13.36 15.59 -19.28
CA THR A 626 13.21 16.86 -19.98
C THR A 626 13.32 16.61 -21.48
N ILE A 627 12.42 17.20 -22.25
CA ILE A 627 12.44 17.11 -23.71
C ILE A 627 13.12 18.37 -24.24
N LEU A 628 14.18 18.20 -25.03
CA LEU A 628 14.71 19.30 -25.82
C LEU A 628 13.73 19.63 -26.95
N HIS A 629 13.10 20.79 -26.87
CA HIS A 629 12.20 21.27 -27.91
C HIS A 629 12.99 21.77 -29.12
N SER A 630 12.48 21.56 -30.32
CA SER A 630 13.00 22.32 -31.47
C SER A 630 12.68 23.81 -31.30
N ARG A 631 13.43 24.68 -31.96
CA ARG A 631 13.24 26.14 -31.88
C ARG A 631 11.80 26.56 -32.21
N SER A 632 11.18 25.93 -33.21
CA SER A 632 9.78 26.18 -33.59
C SER A 632 8.80 25.71 -32.50
N GLU A 633 9.00 24.51 -31.94
CA GLU A 633 8.18 24.00 -30.84
C GLU A 633 8.30 24.87 -29.57
N LEU A 634 9.52 25.32 -29.25
CA LEU A 634 9.79 26.26 -28.17
C LEU A 634 9.04 27.58 -28.42
N GLY A 635 9.17 28.15 -29.62
CA GLY A 635 8.47 29.37 -30.01
C GLY A 635 6.96 29.25 -29.89
N LEU A 636 6.39 28.11 -30.32
CA LEU A 636 4.96 27.82 -30.17
C LEU A 636 4.54 27.70 -28.71
N SER A 637 5.38 27.08 -27.87
CA SER A 637 5.10 26.94 -26.44
C SER A 637 5.04 28.31 -25.74
N ILE A 638 5.99 29.20 -26.06
CA ILE A 638 6.06 30.56 -25.52
C ILE A 638 4.87 31.39 -26.01
N LEU A 639 4.54 31.33 -27.31
CA LEU A 639 3.39 32.04 -27.87
C LEU A 639 2.07 31.59 -27.23
N LYS A 640 1.84 30.28 -27.07
CA LYS A 640 0.63 29.75 -26.41
C LYS A 640 0.54 30.15 -24.93
N ALA A 641 1.66 30.17 -24.22
CA ALA A 641 1.70 30.61 -22.83
C ALA A 641 1.40 32.11 -22.68
N ARG A 642 1.89 32.93 -23.62
CA ARG A 642 1.68 34.39 -23.64
C ARG A 642 0.25 34.77 -24.06
N PHE A 643 -0.35 34.00 -24.95
CA PHE A 643 -1.67 34.27 -25.52
C PHE A 643 -2.65 33.09 -25.26
N PRO A 644 -3.13 32.94 -24.00
CA PRO A 644 -4.00 31.82 -23.62
C PRO A 644 -5.37 31.89 -24.31
N GLU A 645 -5.91 30.73 -24.70
CA GLU A 645 -7.17 30.60 -25.44
C GLU A 645 -8.37 31.21 -24.69
N ALA A 646 -8.37 31.16 -23.35
CA ALA A 646 -9.43 31.75 -22.52
C ALA A 646 -9.55 33.28 -22.67
N THR A 647 -8.47 33.97 -23.04
CA THR A 647 -8.43 35.43 -23.18
C THR A 647 -8.42 35.85 -24.65
N TYR A 648 -7.67 35.14 -25.50
CA TYR A 648 -7.42 35.53 -26.89
C TYR A 648 -8.18 34.70 -27.92
N GLY A 649 -8.91 33.67 -27.50
CA GLY A 649 -9.52 32.68 -28.39
C GLY A 649 -8.49 31.75 -29.02
N LYS A 650 -8.95 30.85 -29.89
CA LYS A 650 -8.09 29.88 -30.56
C LYS A 650 -7.29 30.56 -31.68
N ILE A 651 -6.03 30.88 -31.42
CA ILE A 651 -5.09 31.42 -32.40
C ILE A 651 -4.26 30.28 -33.02
N ASP A 652 -4.22 30.23 -34.34
CA ASP A 652 -3.30 29.36 -35.08
C ASP A 652 -1.99 30.11 -35.37
N PHE A 653 -0.99 29.91 -34.50
CA PHE A 653 0.30 30.60 -34.57
C PHE A 653 1.17 30.19 -35.76
N GLU A 654 0.84 29.08 -36.44
CA GLU A 654 1.59 28.51 -37.57
C GLU A 654 0.95 28.89 -38.91
N LYS A 655 -0.27 29.46 -38.88
CA LYS A 655 -1.01 29.81 -40.09
C LYS A 655 -0.33 30.97 -40.84
N LYS A 656 0.15 30.68 -42.05
CA LYS A 656 0.81 31.65 -42.92
C LYS A 656 -0.22 32.58 -43.59
N THR A 657 -0.50 33.70 -42.94
CA THR A 657 -1.52 34.69 -43.36
C THR A 657 -1.05 36.15 -43.21
N ILE A 658 0.18 36.35 -42.72
CA ILE A 658 0.70 37.67 -42.37
C ILE A 658 1.63 38.20 -43.47
N TYR A 659 1.40 39.44 -43.89
CA TYR A 659 2.16 40.12 -44.93
C TYR A 659 2.69 41.46 -44.39
N PRO A 660 3.83 41.95 -44.91
CA PRO A 660 4.24 43.30 -44.59
C PRO A 660 3.25 44.30 -45.21
N THR A 661 2.97 45.39 -44.51
CA THR A 661 2.07 46.45 -44.98
C THR A 661 2.69 47.27 -46.11
N GLU A 662 4.02 47.22 -46.24
CA GLU A 662 4.80 47.92 -47.25
C GLU A 662 5.51 46.91 -48.18
N ASN A 663 5.79 47.32 -49.43
CA ASN A 663 6.50 46.47 -50.38
C ASN A 663 7.98 46.35 -50.01
N HIS A 664 8.41 45.17 -49.57
CA HIS A 664 9.81 44.84 -49.32
C HIS A 664 10.37 43.93 -50.42
N ARG A 665 11.65 44.09 -50.75
CA ARG A 665 12.33 43.26 -51.76
C ARG A 665 12.50 41.80 -51.28
N ASP A 666 12.76 41.64 -49.99
CA ASP A 666 13.17 40.37 -49.38
C ASP A 666 12.09 39.75 -48.48
N LEU A 667 11.02 40.49 -48.14
CA LEU A 667 9.91 40.01 -47.32
C LEU A 667 8.64 39.91 -48.17
N LYS A 668 8.39 38.74 -48.77
CA LYS A 668 7.26 38.52 -49.71
C LYS A 668 6.00 37.94 -49.04
N GLY A 669 6.14 37.27 -47.90
CA GLY A 669 5.05 36.55 -47.23
C GLY A 669 4.47 35.38 -48.05
N PRO A 670 3.40 34.72 -47.57
CA PRO A 670 2.83 34.88 -46.24
C PRO A 670 3.71 34.29 -45.14
N TYR A 671 3.74 34.97 -44.00
CA TYR A 671 4.39 34.54 -42.76
C TYR A 671 3.35 34.13 -41.71
N SER A 672 3.77 33.33 -40.75
CA SER A 672 3.01 33.02 -39.54
C SER A 672 3.44 33.91 -38.37
N ILE A 673 2.69 33.87 -37.27
CA ILE A 673 3.06 34.57 -36.02
C ILE A 673 4.38 33.99 -35.48
N LEU A 674 4.55 32.67 -35.59
CA LEU A 674 5.77 31.99 -35.23
C LEU A 674 6.97 32.45 -36.07
N ASP A 675 6.80 32.64 -37.38
CA ASP A 675 7.87 33.14 -38.25
C ASP A 675 8.32 34.54 -37.82
N ILE A 676 7.36 35.43 -37.52
CA ILE A 676 7.66 36.80 -37.06
C ILE A 676 8.33 36.80 -35.69
N TYR A 677 7.88 35.95 -34.77
CA TYR A 677 8.51 35.82 -33.45
C TYR A 677 9.92 35.23 -33.53
N SER A 678 10.13 34.28 -34.44
CA SER A 678 11.45 33.66 -34.69
C SER A 678 12.44 34.64 -35.32
N ALA A 679 11.93 35.66 -36.01
CA ALA A 679 12.70 36.59 -36.82
C ALA A 679 12.18 38.05 -36.71
N PRO A 680 12.22 38.66 -35.52
CA PRO A 680 11.57 39.94 -35.29
C PRO A 680 12.22 41.04 -36.15
N GLN A 681 11.41 41.70 -36.97
CA GLN A 681 11.84 42.82 -37.81
C GLN A 681 11.46 44.14 -37.13
N GLN A 682 12.44 44.90 -36.64
CA GLN A 682 12.21 46.08 -35.78
C GLN A 682 11.48 47.26 -36.47
N HIS A 683 11.39 47.26 -37.81
CA HIS A 683 10.82 48.35 -38.59
C HIS A 683 9.78 47.92 -39.62
N VAL A 684 9.25 46.69 -39.52
CA VAL A 684 8.25 46.19 -40.46
C VAL A 684 6.88 46.21 -39.79
N ARG A 685 5.92 46.89 -40.43
CA ARG A 685 4.51 46.77 -40.07
C ARG A 685 3.93 45.56 -40.78
N TRP A 686 3.18 44.76 -40.05
CA TRP A 686 2.59 43.53 -40.53
C TRP A 686 1.07 43.61 -40.44
N PHE A 687 0.37 42.98 -41.37
CA PHE A 687 -1.08 42.80 -41.32
C PHE A 687 -1.45 41.36 -41.68
N SER A 688 -2.55 40.87 -41.11
CA SER A 688 -3.12 39.57 -41.47
C SER A 688 -4.19 39.74 -42.55
N ASN A 689 -4.17 38.89 -43.58
CA ASN A 689 -5.28 38.81 -44.53
C ASN A 689 -6.40 37.86 -44.10
N ASP A 690 -6.27 37.23 -42.92
CA ASP A 690 -7.25 36.33 -42.33
C ASP A 690 -7.78 36.91 -41.00
N PRO A 691 -9.09 37.25 -40.91
CA PRO A 691 -9.70 37.73 -39.68
C PRO A 691 -9.61 36.77 -38.47
N ALA A 692 -9.39 35.47 -38.71
CA ALA A 692 -9.20 34.47 -37.66
C ALA A 692 -7.81 34.55 -37.00
N VAL A 693 -6.88 35.31 -37.58
CA VAL A 693 -5.54 35.58 -37.04
C VAL A 693 -5.44 37.08 -36.77
N PRO A 694 -5.90 37.60 -35.61
CA PRO A 694 -5.96 39.04 -35.34
C PRO A 694 -4.57 39.57 -34.93
N PHE A 695 -3.59 39.45 -35.83
CA PHE A 695 -2.20 39.77 -35.53
C PHE A 695 -2.03 41.20 -35.01
N GLU A 696 -2.80 42.14 -35.54
CA GLU A 696 -2.79 43.56 -35.16
C GLU A 696 -3.09 43.76 -33.66
N LYS A 697 -3.87 42.87 -33.04
CA LYS A 697 -4.20 42.93 -31.60
C LYS A 697 -3.04 42.48 -30.71
N ILE A 698 -2.18 41.60 -31.21
CA ILE A 698 -1.09 40.98 -30.43
C ILE A 698 0.29 41.47 -30.88
N ALA A 699 0.39 42.19 -32.01
CA ALA A 699 1.65 42.58 -32.63
C ALA A 699 2.58 43.33 -31.66
N ALA A 700 2.06 44.27 -30.88
CA ALA A 700 2.85 45.02 -29.91
C ALA A 700 3.41 44.13 -28.79
N ASP A 701 2.66 43.11 -28.36
CA ASP A 701 3.13 42.14 -27.37
C ASP A 701 4.15 41.18 -27.97
N VAL A 702 3.93 40.70 -29.19
CA VAL A 702 4.89 39.85 -29.93
C VAL A 702 6.23 40.56 -30.12
N HIS A 703 6.24 41.86 -30.42
CA HIS A 703 7.48 42.66 -30.54
C HIS A 703 8.20 42.89 -29.20
N LYS A 704 7.48 42.82 -28.07
CA LYS A 704 8.05 42.97 -26.72
C LYS A 704 8.53 41.65 -26.13
N MET A 705 8.30 40.53 -26.81
CA MET A 705 8.80 39.23 -26.37
C MET A 705 10.33 39.19 -26.52
N GLY A 706 11.01 38.50 -25.59
CA GLY A 706 12.45 38.28 -25.68
C GLY A 706 12.85 37.42 -26.88
N SER A 707 14.15 37.40 -27.20
CA SER A 707 14.70 36.65 -28.34
C SER A 707 14.42 35.16 -28.22
N LEU A 708 13.76 34.58 -29.22
CA LEU A 708 13.58 33.12 -29.31
C LEU A 708 14.93 32.40 -29.43
N ASN A 709 15.93 33.03 -30.05
CA ASN A 709 17.26 32.43 -30.21
C ASN A 709 18.00 32.33 -28.88
N GLU A 710 17.93 33.38 -28.04
CA GLU A 710 18.53 33.36 -26.71
C GLU A 710 17.80 32.36 -25.80
N ALA A 711 16.46 32.28 -25.89
CA ALA A 711 15.67 31.29 -25.16
C ALA A 711 16.00 29.85 -25.60
N PHE A 712 16.20 29.63 -26.91
CA PHE A 712 16.60 28.33 -27.45
C PHE A 712 18.02 27.93 -27.05
N GLU A 713 18.97 28.87 -27.11
CA GLU A 713 20.34 28.65 -26.61
C GLU A 713 20.35 28.29 -25.12
N SER A 714 19.61 29.04 -24.29
CA SER A 714 19.49 28.76 -22.85
C SER A 714 18.90 27.36 -22.61
N GLN A 715 17.84 27.00 -23.33
CA GLN A 715 17.22 25.68 -23.22
C GLN A 715 18.20 24.55 -23.57
N VAL A 716 18.99 24.70 -24.63
CA VAL A 716 19.98 23.70 -25.05
C VAL A 716 21.06 23.54 -23.98
N VAL A 717 21.55 24.64 -23.41
CA VAL A 717 22.54 24.63 -22.32
C VAL A 717 21.98 23.98 -21.06
N GLU A 718 20.81 24.42 -20.60
CA GLU A 718 20.14 23.88 -19.42
C GLU A 718 19.83 22.38 -19.57
N TYR A 719 19.42 21.96 -20.77
CA TYR A 719 19.19 20.55 -21.07
C TYR A 719 20.48 19.71 -20.99
N PHE A 720 21.58 20.19 -21.58
CA PHE A 720 22.86 19.50 -21.53
C PHE A 720 23.42 19.41 -20.11
N ASP A 721 23.48 20.55 -19.41
CA ASP A 721 24.03 20.64 -18.06
C ASP A 721 23.16 19.84 -17.07
N GLY A 722 21.82 19.96 -17.16
CA GLY A 722 20.90 19.18 -16.35
C GLY A 722 21.04 17.67 -16.56
N PHE A 723 21.25 17.21 -17.79
CA PHE A 723 21.45 15.79 -18.09
C PHE A 723 22.81 15.28 -17.57
N LYS A 724 23.88 16.08 -17.68
CA LYS A 724 25.19 15.78 -17.09
C LYS A 724 25.11 15.67 -15.56
N ASP A 725 24.45 16.63 -14.91
CA ASP A 725 24.29 16.63 -13.45
C ASP A 725 23.45 15.43 -12.99
N ALA A 726 22.39 15.10 -13.72
CA ALA A 726 21.58 13.91 -13.45
C ALA A 726 22.40 12.61 -13.57
N MET A 727 23.31 12.52 -14.55
CA MET A 727 24.23 11.39 -14.67
C MET A 727 25.17 11.30 -13.45
N SER A 728 25.70 12.43 -12.97
CA SER A 728 26.52 12.45 -11.75
C SER A 728 25.75 11.94 -10.53
N VAL A 729 24.52 12.42 -10.33
CA VAL A 729 23.63 11.95 -9.25
C VAL A 729 23.32 10.46 -9.39
N ASN A 730 23.08 9.99 -10.62
CA ASN A 730 22.83 8.57 -10.90
C ASN A 730 24.01 7.69 -10.49
N VAL A 731 25.25 8.04 -10.88
CA VAL A 731 26.44 7.28 -10.51
C VAL A 731 26.60 7.20 -8.99
N LYS A 732 26.42 8.33 -8.30
CA LYS A 732 26.48 8.38 -6.82
C LYS A 732 25.43 7.47 -6.19
N HIS A 733 24.22 7.51 -6.72
CA HIS A 733 23.11 6.68 -6.27
C HIS A 733 23.41 5.20 -6.46
N GLN A 734 23.82 4.78 -7.65
CA GLN A 734 24.16 3.38 -7.93
C GLN A 734 25.33 2.88 -7.08
N MET A 735 26.35 3.72 -6.86
CA MET A 735 27.44 3.40 -5.93
C MET A 735 26.96 3.18 -4.49
N SER A 736 25.94 3.93 -4.04
CA SER A 736 25.37 3.77 -2.70
C SER A 736 24.54 2.49 -2.52
N LEU A 737 24.01 1.95 -3.62
CA LEU A 737 23.19 0.71 -3.62
C LEU A 737 24.02 -0.57 -3.73
N LEU A 738 25.33 -0.47 -3.97
CA LEU A 738 26.20 -1.63 -4.10
C LEU A 738 26.23 -2.46 -2.81
N PRO A 739 26.42 -3.79 -2.92
CA PRO A 739 26.70 -4.62 -1.77
C PRO A 739 27.92 -4.13 -0.99
N GLU A 740 27.94 -4.37 0.31
CA GLU A 740 28.96 -3.76 1.17
C GLU A 740 30.39 -4.07 0.76
N GLU A 741 30.69 -5.31 0.38
CA GLU A 741 32.05 -5.69 -0.06
C GLU A 741 32.48 -4.92 -1.31
N ASP A 742 31.55 -4.67 -2.23
CA ASP A 742 31.79 -3.93 -3.47
C ASP A 742 31.96 -2.44 -3.20
N ARG A 743 31.13 -1.90 -2.30
CA ARG A 743 31.23 -0.52 -1.82
C ARG A 743 32.57 -0.27 -1.15
N GLU A 744 32.98 -1.13 -0.21
CA GLU A 744 34.30 -1.04 0.43
C GLU A 744 35.44 -1.10 -0.60
N ALA A 745 35.34 -2.02 -1.57
CA ALA A 745 36.36 -2.16 -2.61
C ALA A 745 36.52 -0.87 -3.43
N LEU A 746 35.42 -0.21 -3.80
CA LEU A 746 35.47 1.05 -4.52
C LEU A 746 35.84 2.25 -3.64
N GLN A 747 35.50 2.25 -2.35
CA GLN A 747 35.82 3.35 -1.42
C GLN A 747 37.26 3.28 -0.88
N HIS A 748 37.85 2.10 -0.71
CA HIS A 748 39.15 1.95 -0.05
C HIS A 748 40.25 1.34 -0.93
N GLY A 749 39.89 0.63 -2.01
CA GLY A 749 40.87 0.04 -2.93
C GLY A 749 41.65 1.06 -3.74
N ALA A 750 42.75 0.61 -4.37
CA ALA A 750 43.42 1.40 -5.40
C ALA A 750 42.62 1.32 -6.70
N LEU A 751 42.38 2.47 -7.35
CA LEU A 751 41.49 2.60 -8.51
C LEU A 751 42.27 2.86 -9.80
N LYS A 752 41.86 2.18 -10.87
CA LYS A 752 42.13 2.56 -12.26
C LYS A 752 40.82 2.74 -13.00
N ILE A 753 40.75 3.75 -13.85
CA ILE A 753 39.53 4.11 -14.58
C ILE A 753 39.85 4.03 -16.06
N TYR A 754 38.99 3.35 -16.83
CA TYR A 754 39.15 3.19 -18.26
C TYR A 754 37.89 3.67 -18.99
N GLY A 755 38.07 4.33 -20.12
CA GLY A 755 37.00 4.73 -21.01
C GLY A 755 36.92 3.80 -22.22
N GLU A 756 35.73 3.32 -22.53
CA GLU A 756 35.43 2.64 -23.77
C GLU A 756 34.84 3.63 -24.78
N GLU A 757 35.39 3.58 -25.99
CA GLU A 757 35.10 4.48 -27.08
C GLU A 757 34.91 3.70 -28.38
N LYS A 758 33.87 4.02 -29.14
CA LYS A 758 33.79 3.61 -30.54
C LYS A 758 34.60 4.59 -31.37
N VAL A 759 35.64 4.07 -32.03
CA VAL A 759 36.49 4.82 -32.95
C VAL A 759 36.12 4.48 -34.39
N THR A 760 36.10 5.51 -35.24
CA THR A 760 35.79 5.37 -36.66
C THR A 760 36.97 5.86 -37.49
N GLN A 761 37.32 5.12 -38.53
CA GLN A 761 38.36 5.48 -39.49
C GLN A 761 37.72 5.67 -40.86
N THR A 762 37.91 6.86 -41.45
CA THR A 762 37.45 7.18 -42.80
C THR A 762 38.61 7.16 -43.77
N ILE A 763 38.47 6.37 -44.83
CA ILE A 763 39.47 6.21 -45.89
C ILE A 763 38.87 6.76 -47.19
N THR A 764 39.42 7.86 -47.69
CA THR A 764 38.98 8.48 -48.95
C THR A 764 39.97 8.16 -50.07
N SER A 765 39.47 7.74 -51.23
CA SER A 765 40.32 7.44 -52.40
C SER A 765 40.14 8.50 -53.49
N ALA A 766 41.18 9.31 -53.73
CA ALA A 766 41.29 10.16 -54.91
C ALA A 766 41.81 9.32 -56.10
N GLY A 767 41.13 9.39 -57.24
CA GLY A 767 41.47 8.56 -58.40
C GLY A 767 42.85 8.83 -58.98
N TYR A 768 43.51 7.75 -59.43
CA TYR A 768 44.70 7.66 -60.29
C TYR A 768 46.05 8.24 -59.84
N ARG A 769 46.16 8.92 -58.69
CA ARG A 769 47.43 9.08 -57.98
C ARG A 769 47.20 8.87 -56.49
N VAL A 770 47.87 7.86 -55.94
CA VAL A 770 47.68 7.38 -54.57
C VAL A 770 48.22 8.44 -53.60
N GLN A 771 47.33 9.30 -53.12
CA GLN A 771 47.50 10.04 -51.88
C GLN A 771 46.42 9.48 -50.95
N TYR A 772 46.81 8.61 -50.03
CA TYR A 772 45.94 8.17 -48.95
C TYR A 772 45.89 9.30 -47.93
N ASP A 773 44.96 10.23 -48.08
CA ASP A 773 44.56 11.04 -46.93
C ASP A 773 43.67 10.18 -46.06
N THR A 774 44.31 9.44 -45.14
CA THR A 774 43.63 8.90 -43.98
C THR A 774 43.35 10.08 -43.07
N SER A 775 42.19 10.72 -43.24
CA SER A 775 41.68 11.57 -42.17
C SER A 775 41.15 10.63 -41.09
N GLU A 776 41.93 10.45 -40.03
CA GLU A 776 41.41 9.92 -38.76
C GLU A 776 40.43 10.93 -38.19
N THR A 777 39.22 10.98 -38.74
CA THR A 777 38.09 11.58 -38.07
C THR A 777 37.61 10.55 -37.06
N GLU A 778 38.28 10.49 -35.92
CA GLU A 778 37.79 9.74 -34.76
C GLU A 778 36.50 10.44 -34.31
N GLU A 779 35.36 10.13 -34.92
CA GLU A 779 34.07 10.36 -34.26
C GLU A 779 34.03 9.39 -33.09
N VAL A 780 34.56 9.85 -31.95
CA VAL A 780 34.65 9.09 -30.73
C VAL A 780 33.28 9.09 -30.07
N LYS A 781 32.64 7.92 -29.98
CA LYS A 781 31.40 7.76 -29.20
C LYS A 781 31.68 6.96 -27.94
N SER A 782 31.63 7.62 -26.80
CA SER A 782 31.78 6.99 -25.48
C SER A 782 30.65 5.99 -25.24
N SER A 783 30.98 4.76 -24.85
CA SER A 783 30.00 3.68 -24.61
C SER A 783 29.96 3.23 -23.16
N SER A 784 31.11 3.04 -22.52
CA SER A 784 31.22 2.53 -21.15
C SER A 784 32.40 3.16 -20.41
N VAL A 785 32.34 3.15 -19.08
CA VAL A 785 33.48 3.44 -18.19
C VAL A 785 33.72 2.25 -17.28
N PHE A 786 34.95 1.76 -17.22
CA PHE A 786 35.34 0.65 -16.35
C PHE A 786 36.13 1.15 -15.14
N LEU A 787 35.78 0.64 -13.95
CA LEU A 787 36.45 0.90 -12.69
C LEU A 787 37.14 -0.40 -12.24
N GLU A 788 38.47 -0.46 -12.34
CA GLU A 788 39.26 -1.54 -11.76
C GLU A 788 39.69 -1.12 -10.35
N THR A 789 39.38 -1.95 -9.37
CA THR A 789 39.83 -1.76 -7.99
C THR A 789 40.64 -2.95 -7.49
N LEU A 790 41.73 -2.65 -6.77
CA LEU A 790 42.50 -3.62 -6.00
C LEU A 790 42.29 -3.35 -4.50
N HIS A 791 41.56 -4.23 -3.83
CA HIS A 791 41.24 -4.11 -2.41
C HIS A 791 41.44 -5.46 -1.70
N LYS A 792 42.15 -5.46 -0.56
CA LYS A 792 42.47 -6.67 0.23
C LYS A 792 43.07 -7.80 -0.64
N GLY A 793 43.92 -7.45 -1.61
CA GLY A 793 44.56 -8.38 -2.55
C GLY A 793 43.65 -8.96 -3.64
N LYS A 794 42.37 -8.57 -3.69
CA LYS A 794 41.41 -9.00 -4.71
C LYS A 794 41.19 -7.90 -5.74
N LYS A 795 41.33 -8.23 -7.02
CA LYS A 795 40.97 -7.36 -8.14
C LYS A 795 39.47 -7.49 -8.44
N ARG A 796 38.78 -6.38 -8.63
CA ARG A 796 37.39 -6.32 -9.09
C ARG A 796 37.26 -5.28 -10.19
N ILE A 797 36.39 -5.54 -11.16
CA ILE A 797 36.10 -4.61 -12.25
C ILE A 797 34.62 -4.33 -12.27
N TYR A 798 34.27 -3.05 -12.35
CA TYR A 798 32.90 -2.59 -12.51
C TYR A 798 32.79 -1.86 -13.84
N GLU A 799 31.65 -2.00 -14.52
CA GLU A 799 31.33 -1.26 -15.72
C GLU A 799 30.16 -0.34 -15.42
N PHE A 800 30.33 0.95 -15.69
CA PHE A 800 29.24 1.88 -15.83
C PHE A 800 28.93 2.05 -17.32
N ASN A 801 27.76 1.59 -17.73
CA ASN A 801 27.27 1.75 -19.08
C ASN A 801 25.85 2.33 -19.01
N PRO A 802 25.65 3.59 -19.43
CA PRO A 802 24.33 4.18 -19.46
C PRO A 802 23.35 3.24 -20.15
N ALA A 803 23.64 2.81 -21.39
CA ALA A 803 22.72 2.07 -22.26
C ALA A 803 22.18 0.73 -21.68
N THR A 804 22.93 0.07 -20.79
CA THR A 804 22.50 -1.17 -20.12
C THR A 804 21.95 -0.94 -18.71
N GLY A 805 21.80 0.33 -18.31
CA GLY A 805 21.19 0.71 -17.05
C GLY A 805 22.18 0.94 -15.90
N GLY A 806 23.48 1.11 -16.17
CA GLY A 806 24.41 1.66 -15.19
C GLY A 806 25.44 0.68 -14.61
N LEU A 807 25.79 0.85 -13.33
CA LEU A 807 26.96 0.26 -12.69
C LEU A 807 26.78 -1.23 -12.37
N GLN A 808 27.59 -2.09 -12.98
CA GLN A 808 27.55 -3.54 -12.80
C GLN A 808 28.93 -4.11 -12.48
N HIS A 809 28.98 -5.12 -11.61
CA HIS A 809 30.22 -5.88 -11.37
C HIS A 809 30.47 -6.87 -12.51
N ARG A 810 31.63 -6.77 -13.16
CA ARG A 810 32.07 -7.61 -14.29
C ARG A 810 33.00 -8.71 -13.80
N ALA A 811 32.42 -9.72 -13.15
CA ALA A 811 33.15 -10.87 -12.63
C ALA A 811 33.88 -11.67 -13.73
N ASP A 812 33.37 -11.60 -14.97
CA ASP A 812 33.99 -12.20 -16.16
C ASP A 812 35.30 -11.51 -16.57
N LEU A 813 35.56 -10.29 -16.09
CA LEU A 813 36.77 -9.52 -16.34
C LEU A 813 37.77 -9.56 -15.18
N ALA A 814 37.62 -10.48 -14.23
CA ALA A 814 38.45 -10.55 -13.01
C ALA A 814 39.96 -10.71 -13.30
N GLU A 815 40.33 -11.29 -14.43
CA GLU A 815 41.74 -11.44 -14.87
C GLU A 815 42.37 -10.12 -15.33
N GLY A 816 41.56 -9.08 -15.60
CA GLY A 816 42.00 -7.76 -16.01
C GLY A 816 41.38 -7.26 -17.30
N LEU A 817 41.44 -5.94 -17.51
CA LEU A 817 40.96 -5.28 -18.72
C LEU A 817 42.06 -5.21 -19.78
N LYS A 818 41.75 -5.57 -21.03
CA LYS A 818 42.69 -5.42 -22.16
C LYS A 818 42.56 -4.02 -22.76
N THR A 819 43.58 -3.19 -22.60
CA THR A 819 43.64 -1.85 -23.19
C THR A 819 43.98 -1.89 -24.69
N GLY A 820 43.51 -0.92 -25.45
CA GLY A 820 43.72 -0.82 -26.89
C GLY A 820 42.47 -1.18 -27.70
N LEU A 821 42.68 -1.50 -28.99
CA LEU A 821 41.59 -1.91 -29.90
C LEU A 821 41.02 -3.27 -29.49
N GLN A 822 39.70 -3.37 -29.46
CA GLN A 822 38.95 -4.56 -29.08
C GLN A 822 38.60 -5.36 -30.33
N GLY A 823 39.56 -6.15 -30.80
CA GLY A 823 39.40 -7.00 -31.98
C GLY A 823 39.61 -6.25 -33.30
N GLU A 824 39.07 -6.82 -34.38
CA GLU A 824 39.30 -6.36 -35.76
C GLU A 824 38.34 -5.23 -36.18
N TRP A 825 38.79 -4.39 -37.11
CA TRP A 825 37.98 -3.31 -37.67
C TRP A 825 36.78 -3.84 -38.48
N SER A 826 35.60 -3.30 -38.21
CA SER A 826 34.35 -3.62 -38.91
C SER A 826 33.98 -2.56 -39.94
N SER A 827 33.48 -2.94 -41.12
CA SER A 827 33.08 -1.96 -42.16
C SER A 827 31.73 -1.32 -41.84
N VAL A 828 31.61 0.00 -42.03
CA VAL A 828 30.38 0.78 -41.85
C VAL A 828 29.84 1.21 -43.21
N ALA A 829 28.54 1.02 -43.44
CA ALA A 829 27.89 1.41 -44.69
C ALA A 829 27.97 2.93 -44.90
N THR A 830 28.36 3.36 -46.10
CA THR A 830 28.41 4.77 -46.49
C THR A 830 27.87 4.96 -47.89
N ASN A 831 27.09 6.01 -48.09
CA ASN A 831 26.49 6.38 -49.37
C ASN A 831 27.41 7.30 -50.20
N LYS A 832 28.61 7.62 -49.68
CA LYS A 832 29.58 8.49 -50.36
C LYS A 832 30.48 7.65 -51.28
N PRO A 833 30.49 7.92 -52.61
CA PRO A 833 31.36 7.19 -53.53
C PRO A 833 32.83 7.43 -53.18
N LYS A 834 33.65 6.37 -53.25
CA LYS A 834 35.10 6.37 -52.95
C LYS A 834 35.49 6.65 -51.49
N VAL A 835 34.53 6.58 -50.57
CA VAL A 835 34.77 6.64 -49.12
C VAL A 835 34.55 5.24 -48.54
N ARG A 836 35.48 4.76 -47.70
CA ARG A 836 35.25 3.57 -46.86
C ARG A 836 35.33 3.99 -45.41
N VAL A 837 34.34 3.61 -44.63
CA VAL A 837 34.29 3.86 -43.20
C VAL A 837 34.45 2.53 -42.48
N ARG A 838 35.30 2.47 -41.46
CA ARG A 838 35.46 1.30 -40.59
C ARG A 838 35.34 1.74 -39.14
N SER A 839 34.80 0.89 -38.26
CA SER A 839 34.69 1.16 -36.84
C SER A 839 35.32 0.05 -36.00
N ASN A 840 35.84 0.40 -34.83
CA ASN A 840 36.31 -0.52 -33.81
C ASN A 840 35.96 0.06 -32.43
N THR A 841 36.04 -0.75 -31.38
CA THR A 841 35.97 -0.31 -29.99
C THR A 841 37.39 -0.19 -29.44
N LYS A 842 37.68 0.88 -28.70
CA LYS A 842 38.97 1.14 -28.07
C LYS A 842 38.75 1.36 -26.58
N ILE A 843 39.56 0.70 -25.76
CA ILE A 843 39.59 0.91 -24.32
C ILE A 843 40.88 1.63 -23.97
N SER A 844 40.79 2.77 -23.30
CA SER A 844 41.94 3.57 -22.88
C SER A 844 41.86 3.93 -21.40
N GLU A 845 43.01 4.06 -20.72
CA GLU A 845 43.05 4.50 -19.33
C GLU A 845 42.81 6.02 -19.26
N ILE A 846 41.86 6.42 -18.41
CA ILE A 846 41.56 7.83 -18.13
C ILE A 846 42.55 8.30 -17.06
N ASN A 847 43.60 9.00 -17.46
CA ASN A 847 44.63 9.48 -16.52
C ASN A 847 44.07 10.50 -15.51
N ALA A 848 44.72 10.61 -14.34
CA ALA A 848 44.40 11.65 -13.36
C ALA A 848 44.91 13.00 -13.88
N ASN A 849 44.07 14.03 -13.78
CA ASN A 849 44.41 15.38 -14.27
C ASN A 849 45.40 16.10 -13.36
N ASP A 850 45.35 15.82 -12.05
CA ASP A 850 46.18 16.47 -11.04
C ASP A 850 46.53 15.56 -9.85
N SER A 851 47.28 16.11 -8.89
CA SER A 851 47.70 15.39 -7.68
C SER A 851 46.55 15.05 -6.72
N ALA A 852 45.47 15.83 -6.71
CA ALA A 852 44.31 15.58 -5.86
C ALA A 852 43.50 14.39 -6.39
N GLU A 853 43.26 14.34 -7.70
CA GLU A 853 42.66 13.19 -8.38
C GLU A 853 43.50 11.92 -8.23
N ARG A 854 44.83 12.05 -8.28
CA ARG A 854 45.73 10.90 -8.06
C ARG A 854 45.57 10.33 -6.65
N LYS A 855 45.50 11.19 -5.64
CA LYS A 855 45.26 10.80 -4.25
C LYS A 855 43.91 10.10 -4.07
N GLU A 856 42.89 10.54 -4.80
CA GLU A 856 41.57 9.88 -4.81
C GLU A 856 41.56 8.51 -5.49
N ARG A 857 42.65 8.09 -6.15
CA ARG A 857 42.81 6.75 -6.75
C ARG A 857 43.73 5.81 -5.95
N GLU A 858 44.42 6.31 -4.93
CA GLU A 858 45.31 5.50 -4.09
C GLU A 858 44.53 4.66 -3.06
N SER A 859 45.12 3.61 -2.52
CA SER A 859 44.47 2.85 -1.44
C SER A 859 44.27 3.74 -0.21
N LYS A 860 43.06 3.71 0.36
CA LYS A 860 42.71 4.45 1.59
C LYS A 860 42.60 3.47 2.75
N LEU A 861 43.06 3.90 3.93
CA LEU A 861 42.83 3.13 5.16
C LEU A 861 41.33 3.05 5.44
N GLN A 862 40.87 1.87 5.82
CA GLN A 862 39.51 1.68 6.30
C GLN A 862 39.43 2.22 7.73
N THR A 863 38.59 3.23 7.96
CA THR A 863 38.29 3.76 9.29
C THR A 863 37.23 2.91 9.97
N SER A 864 37.15 2.97 11.31
CA SER A 864 36.12 2.27 12.08
C SER A 864 34.70 2.83 11.86
N SER A 865 34.58 4.10 11.48
CA SER A 865 33.29 4.74 11.22
C SER A 865 32.78 4.45 9.79
N PRO A 866 31.46 4.27 9.60
CA PRO A 866 30.86 4.07 8.28
C PRO A 866 31.16 5.24 7.34
N THR A 867 31.45 4.94 6.08
CA THR A 867 31.58 5.95 5.02
C THR A 867 30.30 5.99 4.21
N GLN A 868 29.58 7.10 4.24
CA GLN A 868 28.41 7.31 3.40
C GLN A 868 28.85 7.44 1.93
N ALA A 869 28.65 6.38 1.14
CA ALA A 869 29.23 6.30 -0.20
C ALA A 869 28.72 7.41 -1.13
N PHE A 870 27.43 7.77 -1.11
CA PHE A 870 26.89 8.77 -2.04
C PHE A 870 27.57 10.14 -1.92
N ASN A 871 27.84 10.57 -0.68
CA ASN A 871 28.41 11.89 -0.37
C ASN A 871 29.94 11.86 -0.25
N SER A 872 30.58 10.71 -0.52
CA SER A 872 32.03 10.60 -0.37
C SER A 872 32.78 11.31 -1.50
N GLN A 873 33.93 11.90 -1.19
CA GLN A 873 34.81 12.53 -2.18
C GLN A 873 35.24 11.54 -3.28
N ARG A 874 35.39 10.27 -2.91
CA ARG A 874 35.79 9.22 -3.85
C ARG A 874 34.70 8.87 -4.85
N THR A 875 33.44 8.83 -4.40
CA THR A 875 32.29 8.65 -5.29
C THR A 875 32.11 9.88 -6.18
N GLN A 876 32.29 11.09 -5.66
CA GLN A 876 32.30 12.31 -6.48
C GLN A 876 33.37 12.22 -7.58
N HIS A 877 34.60 11.82 -7.23
CA HIS A 877 35.69 11.63 -8.20
C HIS A 877 35.33 10.64 -9.30
N ILE A 878 34.70 9.51 -8.95
CA ILE A 878 34.22 8.52 -9.93
C ILE A 878 33.11 9.12 -10.81
N ALA A 879 32.13 9.80 -10.23
CA ALA A 879 31.05 10.45 -10.97
C ALA A 879 31.57 11.54 -11.93
N ASP A 880 32.58 12.29 -11.51
CA ASP A 880 33.22 13.30 -12.35
C ASP A 880 34.00 12.66 -13.50
N ALA A 881 34.71 11.55 -13.27
CA ALA A 881 35.40 10.81 -14.32
C ALA A 881 34.42 10.22 -15.33
N VAL A 882 33.31 9.65 -14.86
CA VAL A 882 32.23 9.13 -15.71
C VAL A 882 31.60 10.25 -16.55
N THR A 883 31.20 11.35 -15.92
CA THR A 883 30.58 12.48 -16.64
C THR A 883 31.54 13.13 -17.61
N ARG A 884 32.84 13.28 -17.28
CA ARG A 884 33.85 13.77 -18.23
C ARG A 884 34.02 12.87 -19.46
N HIS A 885 33.86 11.55 -19.30
CA HIS A 885 33.94 10.61 -20.41
C HIS A 885 32.77 10.76 -21.38
N PHE A 886 31.56 10.96 -20.86
CA PHE A 886 30.32 11.06 -21.66
C PHE A 886 29.91 12.47 -22.08
N PHE A 887 30.41 13.52 -21.40
CA PHE A 887 30.10 14.92 -21.67
C PHE A 887 31.40 15.71 -21.80
N ARG A 888 31.98 15.70 -23.00
CA ARG A 888 33.24 16.40 -23.24
C ARG A 888 33.02 17.91 -23.33
N ALA A 889 34.05 18.69 -22.96
CA ALA A 889 33.95 20.14 -22.93
C ALA A 889 33.74 20.73 -24.34
N ASP A 890 34.39 20.17 -25.35
CA ASP A 890 34.26 20.54 -26.75
C ASP A 890 32.88 20.17 -27.34
N GLU A 891 32.26 19.08 -26.88
CA GLU A 891 30.89 18.72 -27.28
C GLU A 891 29.87 19.74 -26.79
N ARG A 892 29.99 20.21 -25.54
CA ARG A 892 29.13 21.27 -25.00
C ARG A 892 29.24 22.55 -25.85
N GLU A 893 30.46 22.98 -26.15
CA GLU A 893 30.69 24.15 -27.01
C GLU A 893 30.17 23.94 -28.43
N THR A 894 30.34 22.74 -28.99
CA THR A 894 29.84 22.39 -30.32
C THR A 894 28.32 22.43 -30.37
N VAL A 895 27.64 21.90 -29.34
CA VAL A 895 26.17 21.92 -29.21
C VAL A 895 25.66 23.35 -29.04
N VAL A 896 26.32 24.18 -28.23
CA VAL A 896 25.98 25.60 -28.05
C VAL A 896 26.18 26.38 -29.35
N ASN A 897 27.31 26.18 -30.04
CA ASN A 897 27.57 26.84 -31.32
C ASN A 897 26.62 26.37 -32.42
N ALA A 898 26.23 25.09 -32.42
CA ALA A 898 25.19 24.58 -33.31
C ALA A 898 23.84 25.23 -33.03
N ALA A 899 23.44 25.38 -31.76
CA ALA A 899 22.21 26.09 -31.39
C ALA A 899 22.21 27.57 -31.82
N ARG A 900 23.39 28.24 -31.79
CA ARG A 900 23.59 29.60 -32.29
C ARG A 900 23.53 29.70 -33.83
N GLY A 901 23.85 28.61 -34.54
CA GLY A 901 23.88 28.54 -36.00
C GLY A 901 22.52 28.32 -36.68
N VAL A 902 21.47 28.06 -35.90
CA VAL A 902 20.08 27.86 -36.37
C VAL A 902 19.50 29.21 -36.82
N THR A 903 19.25 29.39 -38.12
CA THR A 903 19.02 30.72 -38.73
C THR A 903 17.54 31.09 -38.88
N THR A 904 17.30 32.37 -39.15
CA THR A 904 16.04 33.13 -39.15
C THR A 904 14.82 32.48 -39.85
N PHE A 905 14.98 31.46 -40.69
CA PHE A 905 13.91 30.69 -41.34
C PHE A 905 14.34 29.23 -41.57
N ASP A 906 14.24 28.36 -40.55
CA ASP A 906 14.85 27.03 -40.64
C ASP A 906 14.04 26.00 -41.43
N THR A 907 14.71 25.42 -42.43
CA THR A 907 14.45 24.08 -42.98
C THR A 907 15.51 23.05 -42.54
N GLU A 908 16.41 23.39 -41.61
CA GLU A 908 17.54 22.54 -41.22
C GLU A 908 17.21 21.67 -40.00
N VAL A 909 16.43 20.61 -40.26
CA VAL A 909 16.16 19.52 -39.30
C VAL A 909 17.45 18.83 -38.83
N THR A 910 18.55 18.94 -39.59
CA THR A 910 19.80 18.19 -39.41
C THR A 910 20.62 18.59 -38.19
N GLU A 911 20.69 19.87 -37.79
CA GLU A 911 21.48 20.28 -36.62
C GLU A 911 20.75 19.95 -35.30
N PHE A 912 19.42 20.10 -35.27
CA PHE A 912 18.59 19.64 -34.17
C PHE A 912 18.70 18.11 -33.99
N GLU A 913 18.69 17.35 -35.08
CA GLU A 913 18.93 15.90 -35.05
C GLU A 913 20.30 15.53 -34.49
N LYS A 914 21.34 16.34 -34.72
CA LYS A 914 22.68 16.12 -34.11
C LYS A 914 22.66 16.36 -32.60
N ILE A 915 22.05 17.45 -32.13
CA ILE A 915 21.92 17.74 -30.68
C ILE A 915 21.09 16.64 -29.99
N GLN A 916 20.02 16.20 -30.64
CA GLN A 916 19.19 15.12 -30.13
C GLN A 916 19.88 13.76 -30.22
N ALA A 917 20.74 13.52 -31.22
CA ALA A 917 21.51 12.28 -31.35
C ALA A 917 22.55 12.12 -30.23
N VAL A 918 23.21 13.20 -29.80
CA VAL A 918 24.14 13.19 -28.65
C VAL A 918 23.42 12.68 -27.40
N THR A 919 22.23 13.21 -27.10
CA THR A 919 21.47 12.76 -25.92
C THR A 919 20.78 11.41 -26.12
N ARG A 920 20.21 11.11 -27.29
CA ARG A 920 19.63 9.77 -27.59
C ARG A 920 20.65 8.64 -27.52
N ALA A 921 21.92 8.89 -27.87
CA ALA A 921 22.97 7.89 -27.76
C ALA A 921 23.36 7.56 -26.30
N LEU A 922 23.08 8.50 -25.38
CA LEU A 922 23.42 8.41 -23.96
C LEU A 922 22.22 7.99 -23.09
N ILE A 923 20.99 7.97 -23.64
CA ILE A 923 19.74 7.64 -22.91
C ILE A 923 19.32 6.18 -23.15
N PRO A 924 19.29 5.34 -22.11
CA PRO A 924 18.68 4.01 -22.16
C PRO A 924 17.17 4.15 -22.24
N GLY A 925 16.51 3.45 -23.17
CA GLY A 925 15.05 3.49 -23.28
C GLY A 925 14.47 4.75 -23.93
N ALA A 926 15.22 5.47 -24.77
CA ALA A 926 14.69 6.58 -25.58
C ALA A 926 13.40 6.21 -26.36
N SER A 927 13.19 4.92 -26.67
CA SER A 927 11.98 4.34 -27.24
C SER A 927 10.78 4.23 -26.26
N ALA A 928 11.02 4.06 -24.96
CA ALA A 928 9.98 4.10 -23.92
C ALA A 928 9.50 5.55 -23.70
N LEU A 929 10.43 6.51 -23.64
CA LEU A 929 10.11 7.95 -23.60
C LEU A 929 9.33 8.40 -24.85
N HIS A 930 9.66 7.86 -26.02
CA HIS A 930 8.90 8.07 -27.26
C HIS A 930 7.48 7.47 -27.22
N SER A 931 7.26 6.40 -26.44
CA SER A 931 5.94 5.77 -26.28
C SER A 931 5.00 6.60 -25.38
N PHE A 932 5.54 7.30 -24.38
CA PHE A 932 4.81 8.31 -23.58
C PHE A 932 4.31 9.48 -24.44
N GLN A 933 5.12 9.92 -25.40
CA GLN A 933 4.79 11.03 -26.31
C GLN A 933 3.57 10.73 -27.21
N GLN A 934 3.21 9.46 -27.43
CA GLN A 934 2.07 9.05 -28.26
C GLN A 934 0.74 8.90 -27.50
N GLY A 935 0.66 9.32 -26.23
CA GLY A 935 -0.60 9.32 -25.49
C GLY A 935 -1.06 7.93 -25.01
N ARG A 936 -0.15 6.97 -24.92
CA ARG A 936 -0.40 5.64 -24.31
C ARG A 936 -0.34 5.72 -22.77
N ILE A 937 -1.25 6.51 -22.19
CA ILE A 937 -1.25 6.89 -20.77
C ILE A 937 -1.48 5.68 -19.84
N GLY A 938 -2.19 4.64 -20.29
CA GLY A 938 -2.39 3.40 -19.53
C GLY A 938 -1.13 2.56 -19.30
N GLU A 939 -0.06 2.79 -20.06
CA GLU A 939 1.25 2.13 -19.90
C GLU A 939 2.27 3.04 -19.18
N GLY A 940 1.94 4.29 -18.88
CA GLY A 940 2.88 5.29 -18.38
C GLY A 940 2.96 5.45 -16.86
N LEU A 941 1.86 5.17 -16.14
CA LEU A 941 1.83 5.24 -14.68
C LEU A 941 2.58 4.07 -14.02
N THR A 942 2.70 2.94 -14.72
CA THR A 942 3.41 1.76 -14.23
C THR A 942 4.93 2.00 -14.19
N PHE A 943 5.54 2.62 -15.19
CA PHE A 943 7.00 2.81 -15.21
C PHE A 943 7.55 3.94 -14.31
N LEU A 944 6.70 4.85 -13.84
CA LEU A 944 7.12 6.01 -13.06
C LEU A 944 7.37 5.67 -11.57
N ALA A 945 6.72 4.61 -11.07
CA ALA A 945 6.83 4.11 -9.70
C ALA A 945 7.69 2.84 -9.56
N PHE A 946 8.03 2.14 -10.65
CA PHE A 946 8.96 0.99 -10.60
C PHE A 946 10.44 1.37 -10.46
N ASP A 947 10.75 2.68 -10.47
CA ASP A 947 12.10 3.22 -10.43
C ASP A 947 12.21 4.36 -9.43
N VAL A 948 12.04 4.15 -8.13
CA VAL A 948 12.11 5.26 -7.15
C VAL A 948 13.49 5.31 -6.45
N PHE A 949 14.69 5.24 -7.06
CA PHE A 949 15.23 5.59 -8.38
C PHE A 949 16.48 4.75 -8.68
N GLY A 950 16.34 3.43 -8.78
CA GLY A 950 17.41 2.49 -9.11
C GLY A 950 17.63 2.34 -10.62
N PHE A 951 17.89 3.44 -11.34
CA PHE A 951 17.79 3.54 -12.80
C PHE A 951 18.59 2.47 -13.59
N VAL A 952 17.94 1.34 -13.87
CA VAL A 952 18.25 0.38 -14.93
C VAL A 952 17.02 0.27 -15.81
N VAL A 953 17.09 0.72 -17.07
CA VAL A 953 16.08 0.38 -18.10
C VAL A 953 16.56 -0.88 -18.79
N ALA A 954 16.11 -2.04 -18.31
CA ALA A 954 16.40 -3.31 -18.98
C ALA A 954 15.78 -3.30 -20.40
N GLY A 955 16.63 -3.39 -21.41
CA GLY A 955 16.23 -3.56 -22.80
C GLY A 955 15.49 -4.89 -23.02
N ALA A 956 14.29 -4.80 -23.58
CA ALA A 956 13.57 -5.83 -24.34
C ALA A 956 13.64 -7.29 -23.82
N GLY A 957 12.65 -7.68 -23.01
CA GLY A 957 12.47 -9.08 -22.61
C GLY A 957 11.08 -9.48 -22.09
N ALA A 958 10.00 -8.75 -22.41
CA ALA A 958 8.62 -9.20 -22.12
C ALA A 958 7.57 -8.50 -23.00
N VAL A 959 7.77 -8.46 -24.33
CA VAL A 959 6.71 -8.06 -25.26
C VAL A 959 5.96 -9.32 -25.69
N GLY A 960 4.91 -9.67 -24.95
CA GLY A 960 4.05 -10.78 -25.31
C GLY A 960 2.88 -10.96 -24.35
N LYS A 961 1.74 -10.34 -24.69
CA LYS A 961 0.38 -10.54 -24.14
C LYS A 961 -0.10 -9.59 -23.03
N ILE A 962 -0.41 -8.33 -23.35
CA ILE A 962 -1.61 -7.65 -22.81
C ILE A 962 -2.17 -6.71 -23.90
N SER A 963 -2.89 -7.26 -24.87
CA SER A 963 -3.59 -6.49 -25.91
C SER A 963 -5.10 -6.62 -25.73
N LYS A 964 -5.69 -5.98 -24.69
CA LYS A 964 -7.16 -5.81 -24.59
C LYS A 964 -7.66 -4.92 -23.44
N ILE A 965 -7.29 -3.64 -23.39
CA ILE A 965 -8.14 -2.59 -22.79
C ILE A 965 -8.02 -1.32 -23.63
N ALA A 966 -8.78 -1.24 -24.72
CA ALA A 966 -9.02 -0.01 -25.45
C ALA A 966 -10.53 0.21 -25.48
N LYS A 967 -11.00 1.18 -24.68
CA LYS A 967 -12.27 1.97 -24.81
C LYS A 967 -12.74 2.53 -23.46
N VAL A 968 -12.06 3.54 -22.93
CA VAL A 968 -12.68 4.68 -22.19
C VAL A 968 -11.66 5.83 -22.27
N GLY A 969 -12.08 7.03 -22.72
CA GLY A 969 -11.22 8.23 -22.62
C GLY A 969 -11.18 9.15 -23.83
N GLY A 970 -12.18 9.14 -24.71
CA GLY A 970 -12.38 10.23 -25.67
C GLY A 970 -13.14 11.39 -25.01
N GLN A 971 -12.50 12.16 -24.14
CA GLN A 971 -12.88 13.52 -23.72
C GLN A 971 -11.90 14.04 -22.64
N LEU A 972 -10.68 14.39 -23.03
CA LEU A 972 -9.89 15.40 -22.34
C LEU A 972 -9.06 16.12 -23.39
N GLY A 973 -9.37 17.39 -23.59
CA GLY A 973 -8.85 18.22 -24.67
C GLY A 973 -7.34 18.43 -24.57
N ARG A 974 -6.72 18.54 -25.75
CA ARG A 974 -5.36 19.02 -25.96
C ARG A 974 -5.19 20.41 -25.32
N GLY A 975 -4.54 20.48 -24.17
CA GLY A 975 -4.18 21.76 -23.55
C GLY A 975 -3.57 21.59 -22.14
N GLY A 976 -2.25 21.66 -22.05
CA GLY A 976 -1.49 22.13 -20.87
C GLY A 976 -1.88 21.65 -19.47
N VAL A 977 -1.84 20.35 -19.18
CA VAL A 977 -1.86 19.84 -17.77
C VAL A 977 -0.89 18.65 -17.56
N THR A 978 0.04 18.39 -18.49
CA THR A 978 0.88 17.18 -18.44
C THR A 978 2.00 17.27 -17.39
N GLY A 979 2.47 18.48 -17.04
CA GLY A 979 3.60 18.66 -16.10
C GLY A 979 3.22 18.82 -14.61
N ARG A 980 1.97 19.15 -14.29
CA ARG A 980 1.56 19.46 -12.90
C ARG A 980 0.99 18.27 -12.14
N LEU A 981 0.33 17.33 -12.83
CA LEU A 981 -0.15 16.09 -12.21
C LEU A 981 0.99 15.09 -11.97
N GLY A 982 2.01 15.07 -12.84
CA GLY A 982 3.21 14.23 -12.65
C GLY A 982 4.08 14.66 -11.46
N ARG A 983 4.28 15.96 -11.25
CA ARG A 983 5.04 16.50 -10.10
C ARG A 983 4.37 16.25 -8.76
N ALA A 984 3.04 16.41 -8.68
CA ALA A 984 2.29 16.13 -7.45
C ALA A 984 2.34 14.64 -7.07
N LEU A 985 2.28 13.73 -8.05
CA LEU A 985 2.37 12.28 -7.83
C LEU A 985 3.77 11.82 -7.38
N ILE A 986 4.85 12.41 -7.92
CA ILE A 986 6.24 12.08 -7.51
C ILE A 986 6.50 12.59 -6.08
N SER A 987 6.09 13.82 -5.75
CA SER A 987 6.26 14.38 -4.40
C SER A 987 5.47 13.63 -3.31
N ALA A 988 4.32 13.03 -3.67
CA ALA A 988 3.51 12.21 -2.77
C ALA A 988 4.06 10.78 -2.57
N ALA A 989 5.06 10.37 -3.35
CA ALA A 989 5.64 9.02 -3.35
C ALA A 989 7.04 8.96 -2.69
N ASN A 990 7.46 9.99 -1.95
CA ASN A 990 8.71 9.95 -1.19
C ASN A 990 8.70 8.75 -0.22
N PRO A 991 9.57 7.73 -0.43
CA PRO A 991 9.57 6.52 0.40
C PRO A 991 9.87 6.82 1.87
N PHE A 992 10.39 8.00 2.18
CA PHE A 992 10.76 8.45 3.53
C PHE A 992 9.77 9.44 4.16
N ALA A 993 8.73 9.89 3.45
CA ALA A 993 7.83 10.96 3.91
C ALA A 993 7.16 10.67 5.26
N GLY A 994 6.79 9.41 5.52
CA GLY A 994 6.18 9.01 6.79
C GLY A 994 7.15 8.99 7.98
N GLY A 995 8.44 8.77 7.74
CA GLY A 995 9.46 8.64 8.79
C GLY A 995 9.93 9.97 9.37
N ALA A 996 10.03 11.03 8.54
CA ALA A 996 10.49 12.36 8.95
C ALA A 996 9.44 13.17 9.72
N ALA A 997 8.14 12.93 9.49
CA ALA A 997 7.04 13.68 10.11
C ALA A 997 6.85 13.41 11.62
N ILE A 998 7.48 12.36 12.15
CA ILE A 998 7.31 11.91 13.55
C ILE A 998 8.10 12.79 14.54
N GLY A 999 9.22 13.39 14.11
CA GLY A 999 10.10 14.20 14.98
C GLY A 999 9.54 15.57 15.37
N THR A 1000 8.61 16.14 14.59
CA THR A 1000 8.17 17.55 14.77
C THR A 1000 6.72 17.73 15.22
N ARG A 1001 5.89 16.67 15.28
CA ARG A 1001 4.47 16.77 15.67
C ARG A 1001 3.98 15.58 16.54
N GLY A 1002 4.37 15.57 17.82
CA GLY A 1002 3.51 15.07 18.90
C GLY A 1002 3.32 13.56 19.09
N LEU A 1003 4.33 12.72 18.82
CA LEU A 1003 4.28 11.26 19.08
C LEU A 1003 5.36 10.78 20.07
N THR A 1004 5.80 11.64 21.00
CA THR A 1004 6.93 11.46 21.93
C THR A 1004 6.77 10.37 23.01
N THR A 1005 5.70 9.56 22.99
CA THR A 1005 5.36 8.65 24.11
C THR A 1005 5.66 7.17 23.85
N PHE A 1006 6.38 6.80 22.78
CA PHE A 1006 6.47 5.40 22.33
C PHE A 1006 7.88 4.80 22.31
N SER A 1007 8.85 5.42 22.99
CA SER A 1007 10.18 4.84 23.20
C SER A 1007 10.14 3.44 23.85
N SER A 1008 9.06 3.09 24.59
CA SER A 1008 8.89 1.78 25.23
C SER A 1008 8.44 0.64 24.29
N ILE A 1009 7.69 0.91 23.21
CA ILE A 1009 7.19 -0.12 22.28
C ILE A 1009 8.24 -0.45 21.21
N LEU A 1010 9.07 0.52 20.84
CA LEU A 1010 10.23 0.33 19.97
C LEU A 1010 11.22 -0.70 20.52
N GLY A 1011 11.18 -0.98 21.83
CA GLY A 1011 11.95 -2.03 22.52
C GLY A 1011 11.69 -3.47 22.07
N LYS A 1012 10.63 -3.76 21.29
CA LYS A 1012 10.19 -5.13 20.96
C LYS A 1012 10.14 -5.41 19.44
N GLY A 1013 11.29 -5.73 18.84
CA GLY A 1013 11.38 -6.36 17.51
C GLY A 1013 11.01 -5.51 16.28
N SER A 1014 11.27 -6.06 15.09
CA SER A 1014 11.20 -5.43 13.75
C SER A 1014 9.78 -5.13 13.22
N LEU A 1015 8.74 -5.11 14.08
CA LEU A 1015 7.35 -4.90 13.64
C LEU A 1015 6.49 -4.23 14.72
N GLY A 1016 7.03 -3.20 15.40
CA GLY A 1016 6.28 -2.45 16.43
C GLY A 1016 4.93 -1.89 15.93
N TRP A 1017 4.78 -1.70 14.61
CA TRP A 1017 3.52 -1.31 13.99
C TRP A 1017 2.43 -2.39 14.09
N LYS A 1018 2.75 -3.69 14.11
CA LYS A 1018 1.76 -4.77 14.31
C LYS A 1018 1.14 -4.67 15.71
N ILE A 1019 1.96 -4.42 16.74
CA ILE A 1019 1.51 -4.23 18.14
C ILE A 1019 0.61 -2.99 18.26
N ILE A 1020 0.88 -1.93 17.50
CA ILE A 1020 0.12 -0.69 17.54
C ILE A 1020 -1.21 -0.81 16.78
N ALA A 1021 -1.23 -1.42 15.60
CA ALA A 1021 -2.46 -1.75 14.87
C ALA A 1021 -3.44 -2.55 15.75
N ALA A 1022 -2.86 -3.45 16.52
CA ALA A 1022 -3.48 -4.39 17.44
C ALA A 1022 -4.07 -3.67 18.69
N ASN A 1023 -3.28 -2.86 19.41
CA ASN A 1023 -3.73 -2.17 20.63
C ASN A 1023 -4.60 -0.92 20.39
N ARG A 1024 -4.40 -0.18 19.29
CA ARG A 1024 -5.21 1.01 18.94
C ARG A 1024 -6.59 0.65 18.43
N SER A 1025 -6.87 -0.63 18.20
CA SER A 1025 -8.23 -1.12 18.01
C SER A 1025 -9.15 -0.69 19.17
N VAL A 1026 -8.61 -0.46 20.37
CA VAL A 1026 -9.29 -0.02 21.59
C VAL A 1026 -9.82 1.43 21.52
N ASP A 1027 -9.17 2.29 20.72
CA ASP A 1027 -9.58 3.69 20.52
C ASP A 1027 -10.59 3.85 19.37
N ARG A 1028 -11.01 2.76 18.70
CA ARG A 1028 -12.02 2.85 17.64
C ARG A 1028 -13.39 3.21 18.23
N VAL A 1029 -14.06 4.18 17.60
CA VAL A 1029 -15.47 4.45 17.86
C VAL A 1029 -16.25 3.19 17.47
N PHE A 1030 -16.87 2.56 18.46
CA PHE A 1030 -17.61 1.34 18.24
C PHE A 1030 -18.94 1.66 17.57
N GLN A 1031 -19.14 1.08 16.40
CA GLN A 1031 -20.49 0.96 15.87
C GLN A 1031 -21.27 -0.04 16.74
N HIS A 1032 -20.67 -1.15 17.13
CA HIS A 1032 -21.30 -2.14 17.99
C HIS A 1032 -20.41 -2.55 19.16
N LYS A 1033 -20.91 -2.41 20.39
CA LYS A 1033 -20.29 -2.97 21.60
C LYS A 1033 -21.08 -4.23 22.00
N PRO A 1034 -20.53 -5.44 21.79
CA PRO A 1034 -21.21 -6.68 22.14
C PRO A 1034 -21.51 -6.74 23.65
N LYS A 1035 -22.56 -7.48 24.03
CA LYS A 1035 -22.89 -7.67 25.45
C LYS A 1035 -21.69 -8.21 26.23
N ASN A 1036 -21.53 -7.72 27.45
CA ASN A 1036 -20.44 -8.08 28.38
C ASN A 1036 -19.02 -7.75 27.88
N VAL A 1037 -18.88 -7.01 26.77
CA VAL A 1037 -17.59 -6.42 26.39
C VAL A 1037 -17.44 -5.11 27.15
N THR A 1038 -16.26 -4.85 27.71
CA THR A 1038 -15.93 -3.57 28.32
C THR A 1038 -14.49 -3.20 28.05
N VAL A 1039 -14.19 -1.91 28.18
CA VAL A 1039 -12.82 -1.41 28.19
C VAL A 1039 -12.39 -1.33 29.64
N GLY A 1040 -11.19 -1.79 29.94
CA GLY A 1040 -10.63 -1.73 31.28
C GLY A 1040 -9.12 -1.84 31.25
N THR A 1041 -8.52 -1.90 32.43
CA THR A 1041 -7.07 -2.03 32.60
C THR A 1041 -6.73 -3.39 33.16
N SER A 1042 -5.70 -4.02 32.60
CA SER A 1042 -5.07 -5.23 33.17
C SER A 1042 -3.80 -4.81 33.93
N PRO A 1043 -3.44 -5.45 35.05
CA PRO A 1043 -2.18 -5.23 35.75
C PRO A 1043 -0.97 -5.59 34.85
N GLY A 1044 0.09 -4.78 34.89
CA GLY A 1044 1.34 -4.95 34.11
C GLY A 1044 2.16 -3.65 34.03
N GLU A 1045 3.42 -3.73 33.57
CA GLU A 1045 4.37 -2.58 33.50
C GLU A 1045 3.85 -1.41 32.63
N ASP A 1046 2.93 -1.67 31.70
CA ASP A 1046 2.18 -0.65 30.96
C ASP A 1046 0.68 -0.96 31.10
N ALA A 1047 -0.02 -0.24 31.99
CA ALA A 1047 -1.47 -0.36 32.18
C ALA A 1047 -2.24 0.16 30.94
N THR A 1048 -2.19 -0.59 29.85
CA THR A 1048 -2.88 -0.28 28.60
C THR A 1048 -4.37 -0.60 28.74
N LYS A 1049 -5.21 0.29 28.20
CA LYS A 1049 -6.64 0.01 28.05
C LYS A 1049 -6.80 -1.12 27.05
N ILE A 1050 -7.56 -2.14 27.41
CA ILE A 1050 -7.85 -3.30 26.58
C ILE A 1050 -9.36 -3.52 26.49
N MET A 1051 -9.81 -4.09 25.38
CA MET A 1051 -11.15 -4.65 25.30
C MET A 1051 -11.16 -6.06 25.89
N ALA A 1052 -12.11 -6.31 26.78
CA ALA A 1052 -12.31 -7.62 27.36
C ALA A 1052 -13.79 -7.99 27.36
N GLN A 1053 -14.09 -9.27 27.17
CA GLN A 1053 -15.43 -9.83 27.32
C GLN A 1053 -15.47 -10.79 28.52
N LEU A 1054 -16.49 -10.66 29.36
CA LEU A 1054 -16.77 -11.61 30.43
C LEU A 1054 -17.38 -12.87 29.84
N ASP A 1055 -16.73 -14.01 30.08
CA ASP A 1055 -17.32 -15.31 29.87
C ASP A 1055 -18.33 -15.59 30.99
N THR A 1056 -19.61 -15.68 30.63
CA THR A 1056 -20.69 -15.91 31.59
C THR A 1056 -20.70 -17.32 32.16
N VAL A 1057 -20.04 -18.28 31.51
CA VAL A 1057 -19.95 -19.67 31.97
C VAL A 1057 -18.82 -19.82 32.99
N THR A 1058 -17.63 -19.30 32.67
CA THR A 1058 -16.44 -19.46 33.52
C THR A 1058 -16.26 -18.32 34.54
N GLY A 1059 -16.97 -17.19 34.36
CA GLY A 1059 -16.80 -15.99 35.18
C GLY A 1059 -15.48 -15.25 34.94
N LYS A 1060 -14.71 -15.64 33.91
CA LYS A 1060 -13.39 -15.09 33.60
C LYS A 1060 -13.48 -14.03 32.49
N TRP A 1061 -12.62 -13.03 32.58
CA TRP A 1061 -12.47 -12.02 31.53
C TRP A 1061 -11.45 -12.47 30.50
N TYR A 1062 -11.78 -12.34 29.22
CA TYR A 1062 -10.88 -12.64 28.11
C TYR A 1062 -10.74 -11.43 27.22
N ARG A 1063 -9.61 -11.31 26.52
CA ARG A 1063 -9.44 -10.24 25.53
C ARG A 1063 -10.44 -10.42 24.39
N PHE A 1064 -10.86 -9.32 23.80
CA PHE A 1064 -11.86 -9.31 22.72
C PHE A 1064 -11.32 -8.60 21.48
N ASN A 1065 -11.36 -9.28 20.33
CA ASN A 1065 -10.92 -8.73 19.06
C ASN A 1065 -12.12 -8.11 18.32
N PRO A 1066 -12.20 -6.77 18.17
CA PRO A 1066 -13.31 -6.13 17.49
C PRO A 1066 -13.33 -6.36 15.97
N GLN A 1067 -12.22 -6.80 15.36
CA GLN A 1067 -12.17 -7.10 13.92
C GLN A 1067 -12.74 -8.47 13.60
N THR A 1068 -12.46 -9.48 14.42
CA THR A 1068 -12.99 -10.85 14.24
C THR A 1068 -14.26 -11.10 15.04
N ASN A 1069 -14.60 -10.21 15.99
CA ASN A 1069 -15.71 -10.36 16.93
C ASN A 1069 -15.58 -11.62 17.81
N GLU A 1070 -14.35 -12.00 18.15
CA GLU A 1070 -14.02 -13.21 18.90
C GLU A 1070 -13.16 -12.90 20.13
N ARG A 1071 -13.29 -13.74 21.16
CA ARG A 1071 -12.40 -13.72 22.32
C ARG A 1071 -11.09 -14.42 21.98
N TYR A 1072 -9.98 -13.93 22.53
CA TYR A 1072 -8.66 -14.54 22.30
C TYR A 1072 -7.78 -14.55 23.56
N GLY A 1073 -6.83 -15.47 23.58
CA GLY A 1073 -5.77 -15.54 24.58
C GLY A 1073 -6.17 -16.15 25.91
N MET A 1074 -5.30 -15.95 26.89
CA MET A 1074 -5.45 -16.46 28.26
C MET A 1074 -6.44 -15.61 29.08
N PRO A 1075 -7.01 -16.14 30.17
CA PRO A 1075 -7.82 -15.36 31.10
C PRO A 1075 -7.04 -14.16 31.66
N LEU A 1076 -7.70 -13.00 31.72
CA LEU A 1076 -7.13 -11.78 32.29
C LEU A 1076 -7.13 -11.85 33.82
N GLN A 1077 -5.94 -11.84 34.41
CA GLN A 1077 -5.78 -11.79 35.86
C GLN A 1077 -5.85 -10.33 36.34
N GLY A 1078 -6.72 -10.03 37.30
CA GLY A 1078 -6.83 -8.69 37.90
C GLY A 1078 -7.40 -7.59 36.99
N PHE A 1079 -8.10 -7.95 35.91
CA PHE A 1079 -8.76 -6.97 35.05
C PHE A 1079 -9.76 -6.11 35.82
N THR A 1080 -9.62 -4.80 35.69
CA THR A 1080 -10.53 -3.82 36.28
C THR A 1080 -11.27 -3.09 35.16
N ALA A 1081 -12.58 -3.32 35.06
CA ALA A 1081 -13.43 -2.64 34.09
C ALA A 1081 -13.46 -1.12 34.37
N ALA A 1082 -13.36 -0.30 33.34
CA ALA A 1082 -13.55 1.14 33.49
C ALA A 1082 -15.02 1.42 33.88
N THR A 1083 -15.23 2.09 35.01
CA THR A 1083 -16.54 2.60 35.39
C THR A 1083 -16.92 3.73 34.44
N SER A 1084 -18.04 3.60 33.73
CA SER A 1084 -18.56 4.67 32.86
C SER A 1084 -18.75 5.96 33.67
N PRO A 1085 -18.33 7.14 33.16
CA PRO A 1085 -18.87 8.40 33.67
C PRO A 1085 -20.36 8.43 33.33
N SER A 1086 -21.15 8.84 34.32
CA SER A 1086 -22.62 8.96 34.29
C SER A 1086 -23.09 10.00 33.28
#